data_AF-F9D0J7-F1
#
_entry.id   AF-F9D0J7-F1
#
_cell.length_a   1.000
_cell.length_b   1.000
_cell.length_c   1.000
_cell.angle_alpha   90.00
_cell.angle_beta   90.00
_cell.angle_gamma   90.00
#
_symmetry.space_group_name_H-M   'P 1'
#
loop_
_entity.id
_entity.type
_entity.pdbx_description
1 polymer ?
#
loop_
_entity_poly.entity_id
_entity_poly.type
_entity_poly.pdbx_seq_one_letter_code
_entity_poly.pdbx_strand_id
1 'polypeptide(L)'
;MKSSKISHLVAGASIFRILKMYKRFLLVILLFNSMAVLGNPCSTNGIIDDALAPSAWRNTETGDWEISFYAEGAVCDARFWQYKQRERQGNRWLFLLTDGKEELSVRADMRKNGLCKMTIGNRSPVVCQRIVTNRLPDYPTKDASPIKDTGCLREDSVTIEGWLRHMSAKEKSQNSDFDVTFTDVLINQEKSFSVKIDPDGHFCLTLPLLNTTEVYLDWQRSRIVSVFEPGETYFLLCDFETGERFIMGKHARLQNEILMTDFAPSFKRKDESEDFPHFMQEVADSRKANETAFNKMLAAHPRLSERFKEYTRAKMKYGEAYTISQAKYSSPSFRLPPHIRAYALQHFVENPACPFTLYRELVWFMNDLLDDGMEKSFSEELREAAELYHTTLTDEEKEQAQKWDELIADMWQTIEKAKGDEEKIKVYEAYQNDNLEIWDAYANLSQKYAVEMEGARLRDYKRAVDSLGCSPDLKDMLMAGRYSQIISRNRHSLAPSLLERLHADVGMPAAKARVMAEHLRYQALERQDFKNATCLKSNEPLAGIKEGKELLAKMTEPYRGHYVLIDVWGTWCAPCKEALSHSESLYETLAPYDMIFMYLASNSPEESWKNTIQEYRLTRENCVHYNLPRSQQQAIEKYFRLNSYPTYRLIDPQGNVMDTDADPRNLPEFERLMRQLSE
;
A
#
# COMPACT_ATOMS: atom_id res chain seq x y z
N MET A 1 -0.53 -20.69 -5.43
CA MET A 1 -0.22 -20.42 -4.01
C MET A 1 1.08 -21.06 -3.51
N LYS A 2 1.50 -22.25 -4.00
CA LYS A 2 2.79 -22.86 -3.63
C LYS A 2 4.04 -22.16 -4.20
N SER A 3 3.97 -21.41 -5.31
CA SER A 3 5.10 -20.58 -5.81
C SER A 3 5.41 -19.35 -4.93
N SER A 4 4.47 -18.91 -4.08
CA SER A 4 4.71 -17.84 -3.09
C SER A 4 5.55 -18.31 -1.88
N LYS A 5 5.63 -19.62 -1.63
CA LYS A 5 6.48 -20.17 -0.55
C LYS A 5 7.98 -19.99 -0.84
N ILE A 6 8.36 -20.02 -2.12
CA ILE A 6 9.76 -19.85 -2.56
C ILE A 6 10.16 -18.38 -2.47
N SER A 7 9.28 -17.44 -2.88
CA SER A 7 9.55 -16.01 -2.69
C SER A 7 9.69 -15.64 -1.21
N HIS A 8 9.00 -16.31 -0.29
CA HIS A 8 9.14 -16.06 1.16
C HIS A 8 10.37 -16.74 1.80
N LEU A 9 10.79 -17.93 1.35
CA LEU A 9 12.05 -18.56 1.81
C LEU A 9 13.28 -17.78 1.32
N VAL A 10 13.23 -17.27 0.09
CA VAL A 10 14.30 -16.47 -0.52
C VAL A 10 14.28 -15.02 -0.01
N ALA A 11 13.11 -14.42 0.25
CA ALA A 11 13.00 -13.09 0.87
C ALA A 11 13.22 -13.10 2.39
N GLY A 12 12.89 -14.18 3.09
CA GLY A 12 13.02 -14.31 4.55
C GLY A 12 14.47 -14.20 5.04
N ALA A 13 15.42 -14.76 4.30
CA ALA A 13 16.84 -14.66 4.59
C ALA A 13 17.40 -13.22 4.43
N SER A 14 16.79 -12.40 3.57
CA SER A 14 17.18 -10.98 3.39
C SER A 14 16.50 -10.05 4.40
N ILE A 15 15.26 -10.34 4.80
CA ILE A 15 14.53 -9.60 5.83
C ILE A 15 15.22 -9.75 7.20
N PHE A 16 15.77 -10.94 7.52
CA PHE A 16 16.50 -11.16 8.77
C PHE A 16 17.88 -10.49 8.86
N ARG A 17 18.51 -10.13 7.73
CA ARG A 17 19.74 -9.29 7.72
C ARG A 17 19.42 -7.79 7.75
N ILE A 18 18.33 -7.36 7.11
CA ILE A 18 17.88 -5.95 7.15
C ILE A 18 17.32 -5.59 8.55
N LEU A 19 16.63 -6.52 9.23
CA LEU A 19 16.19 -6.34 10.63
C LEU A 19 17.31 -6.46 11.67
N LYS A 20 18.48 -7.02 11.31
CA LYS A 20 19.69 -6.98 12.15
C LYS A 20 20.52 -5.70 11.94
N MET A 21 20.30 -4.97 10.85
CA MET A 21 20.91 -3.67 10.58
C MET A 21 20.11 -2.49 11.16
N TYR A 22 18.85 -2.70 11.54
CA TYR A 22 17.98 -1.73 12.22
C TYR A 22 17.84 -1.95 13.74
N LYS A 23 18.74 -2.74 14.34
CA LYS A 23 18.84 -2.97 15.80
C LYS A 23 20.17 -2.48 16.39
N ARG A 24 20.63 -1.31 15.93
CA ARG A 24 21.64 -0.47 16.60
C ARG A 24 21.38 0.98 16.23
N PHE A 25 20.43 1.64 16.89
CA PHE A 25 20.51 3.08 17.17
C PHE A 25 19.34 3.46 18.10
N LEU A 26 19.52 3.22 19.39
CA LEU A 26 18.86 3.98 20.44
C LEU A 26 19.86 4.16 21.61
N LEU A 27 19.92 5.42 22.10
CA LEU A 27 20.47 5.95 23.37
C LEU A 27 21.78 6.80 23.39
N VAL A 28 21.57 8.11 23.68
CA VAL A 28 22.34 9.14 24.46
C VAL A 28 23.62 9.76 23.81
N ILE A 29 24.03 11.05 23.89
CA ILE A 29 23.93 12.25 24.81
C ILE A 29 24.20 13.53 23.94
N LEU A 30 23.39 14.60 23.90
CA LEU A 30 23.38 15.88 24.67
C LEU A 30 24.66 16.79 24.69
N LEU A 31 24.45 18.07 24.30
CA LEU A 31 25.10 19.37 24.70
C LEU A 31 26.45 19.83 24.08
N PHE A 32 26.47 21.00 23.38
CA PHE A 32 26.82 22.34 23.93
C PHE A 32 26.79 23.51 22.89
N ASN A 33 25.96 24.51 23.22
CA ASN A 33 26.00 25.99 23.09
C ASN A 33 26.79 26.82 22.04
N SER A 34 26.01 27.74 21.44
CA SER A 34 26.15 29.22 21.34
C SER A 34 27.37 29.90 20.70
N MET A 35 27.10 30.79 19.73
CA MET A 35 27.43 32.23 19.84
C MET A 35 26.55 33.06 18.91
N ALA A 36 26.05 34.18 19.45
CA ALA A 36 25.39 35.26 18.72
C ALA A 36 26.43 36.21 18.10
N VAL A 37 26.04 37.01 17.10
CA VAL A 37 26.28 38.47 17.00
C VAL A 37 25.52 39.04 15.77
N LEU A 38 24.50 39.82 16.11
CA LEU A 38 24.02 41.11 15.56
C LEU A 38 24.29 41.52 14.10
N GLY A 39 23.19 41.87 13.43
CA GLY A 39 23.13 42.83 12.32
C GLY A 39 21.67 43.18 11.98
N ASN A 40 21.15 44.26 12.55
CA ASN A 40 19.86 44.91 12.23
C ASN A 40 20.17 46.30 11.63
N PRO A 41 19.20 47.10 11.13
CA PRO A 41 17.94 46.79 10.43
C PRO A 41 17.73 47.73 9.19
N CYS A 42 16.77 47.44 8.30
CA CYS A 42 15.81 48.44 7.77
C CYS A 42 14.92 47.86 6.66
N SER A 43 13.65 47.59 6.99
CA SER A 43 12.53 47.96 6.12
C SER A 43 11.26 47.99 6.94
N THR A 44 10.65 49.16 6.99
CA THR A 44 9.44 49.51 7.71
C THR A 44 8.24 48.70 7.24
N ASN A 45 7.63 47.92 8.14
CA ASN A 45 6.20 47.62 8.12
C ASN A 45 5.72 47.64 9.58
N GLY A 46 4.72 48.48 9.85
CA GLY A 46 4.20 48.70 11.20
C GLY A 46 3.74 47.40 11.83
N ILE A 47 4.40 47.03 12.93
CA ILE A 47 3.97 45.95 13.81
C ILE A 47 2.72 46.47 14.54
N ILE A 48 1.55 46.07 14.05
CA ILE A 48 0.34 46.07 14.86
C ILE A 48 0.54 44.94 15.87
N ASP A 49 0.59 45.28 17.16
CA ASP A 49 0.49 44.31 18.25
C ASP A 49 -0.92 43.68 18.20
N ASP A 50 -0.99 42.56 17.48
CA ASP A 50 -2.23 41.96 17.02
C ASP A 50 -2.64 40.83 17.96
N ALA A 51 -3.40 41.17 19.01
CA ALA A 51 -3.93 40.18 19.96
C ALA A 51 -4.76 39.05 19.31
N LEU A 52 -5.11 39.18 18.02
CA LEU A 52 -5.88 38.22 17.24
C LEU A 52 -5.02 37.31 16.32
N ALA A 53 -3.73 37.59 16.06
CA ALA A 53 -2.93 36.77 15.12
C ALA A 53 -1.47 36.56 15.60
N PRO A 54 -0.90 35.34 15.49
CA PRO A 54 -1.55 34.10 15.04
C PRO A 54 -2.47 33.51 16.12
N SER A 55 -3.69 33.12 15.75
CA SER A 55 -4.57 32.39 16.65
C SER A 55 -5.67 31.60 15.94
N ALA A 56 -6.00 30.44 16.50
CA ALA A 56 -7.11 29.59 16.09
C ALA A 56 -8.29 29.72 17.07
N TRP A 57 -9.51 29.67 16.56
CA TRP A 57 -10.73 29.89 17.33
C TRP A 57 -11.78 28.82 17.06
N ARG A 58 -12.38 28.31 18.14
CA ARG A 58 -13.47 27.33 18.06
C ARG A 58 -14.76 27.88 18.64
N ASN A 59 -15.87 27.43 18.09
CA ASN A 59 -17.21 27.69 18.60
C ASN A 59 -17.34 27.15 20.03
N THR A 60 -17.88 27.96 20.96
CA THR A 60 -18.10 27.52 22.34
C THR A 60 -19.29 26.59 22.50
N GLU A 61 -20.27 26.66 21.59
CA GLU A 61 -21.48 25.84 21.62
C GLU A 61 -21.28 24.49 20.94
N THR A 62 -20.69 24.47 19.75
CA THR A 62 -20.50 23.22 18.99
C THR A 62 -19.15 22.56 19.27
N GLY A 63 -18.11 23.35 19.55
CA GLY A 63 -16.73 22.88 19.66
C GLY A 63 -15.94 22.90 18.35
N ASP A 64 -16.59 23.20 17.23
CA ASP A 64 -15.98 23.20 15.90
C ASP A 64 -14.93 24.28 15.77
N TRP A 65 -13.88 24.00 15.00
CA TRP A 65 -12.92 25.01 14.56
C TRP A 65 -13.60 25.94 13.55
N GLU A 66 -13.80 27.20 13.95
CA GLU A 66 -14.57 28.19 13.18
C GLU A 66 -13.68 29.00 12.25
N ILE A 67 -12.57 29.51 12.79
CA ILE A 67 -11.64 30.33 12.03
C ILE A 67 -10.26 30.36 12.70
N SER A 68 -9.21 30.41 11.88
CA SER A 68 -7.89 30.83 12.32
C SER A 68 -7.44 32.08 11.60
N PHE A 69 -6.72 32.95 12.30
CA PHE A 69 -6.04 34.10 11.74
C PHE A 69 -4.53 33.89 11.84
N TYR A 70 -3.85 33.92 10.70
CA TYR A 70 -2.40 33.87 10.57
C TYR A 70 -1.89 35.17 9.93
N ALA A 71 -0.57 35.31 9.77
CA ALA A 71 0.01 36.52 9.20
C ALA A 71 -0.32 36.65 7.70
N GLU A 72 -0.34 35.50 7.02
CA GLU A 72 -0.50 35.30 5.57
C GLU A 72 -1.98 35.37 5.16
N GLY A 73 -2.89 34.94 6.04
CA GLY A 73 -4.31 34.86 5.74
C GLY A 73 -5.11 34.26 6.89
N ALA A 74 -6.36 33.92 6.61
CA ALA A 74 -7.27 33.27 7.54
C ALA A 74 -7.78 31.94 6.96
N VAL A 75 -8.07 30.98 7.82
CA VAL A 75 -8.69 29.70 7.44
C VAL A 75 -10.09 29.65 8.01
N CYS A 76 -11.11 29.56 7.16
CA CYS A 76 -12.52 29.37 7.54
C CYS A 76 -13.33 28.79 6.38
N ASP A 77 -14.46 28.14 6.68
CA ASP A 77 -15.31 27.45 5.70
C ASP A 77 -14.58 26.44 4.82
N ALA A 78 -13.67 25.70 5.46
CA ALA A 78 -12.80 24.72 4.83
C ALA A 78 -11.97 25.27 3.66
N ARG A 79 -11.59 26.56 3.73
CA ARG A 79 -10.76 27.25 2.74
C ARG A 79 -9.73 28.15 3.39
N PHE A 80 -8.65 28.43 2.67
CA PHE A 80 -7.72 29.50 2.99
C PHE A 80 -8.14 30.80 2.27
N TRP A 81 -8.05 31.92 2.98
CA TRP A 81 -8.41 33.24 2.49
C TRP A 81 -7.29 34.25 2.74
N GLN A 82 -6.94 35.03 1.73
CA GLN A 82 -6.01 36.15 1.84
C GLN A 82 -6.71 37.40 2.39
N TYR A 83 -5.95 38.26 3.07
CA TYR A 83 -6.47 39.54 3.54
C TYR A 83 -6.54 40.58 2.42
N LYS A 84 -7.76 41.01 2.07
CA LYS A 84 -7.98 42.20 1.23
C LYS A 84 -7.99 43.48 2.06
N GLN A 85 -8.55 43.43 3.26
CA GLN A 85 -8.59 44.55 4.21
C GLN A 85 -8.53 44.04 5.65
N ARG A 86 -7.85 44.79 6.52
CA ARG A 86 -7.78 44.56 7.97
C ARG A 86 -7.96 45.89 8.69
N GLU A 87 -9.01 46.01 9.49
CA GLU A 87 -9.28 47.19 10.29
C GLU A 87 -9.52 46.84 11.75
N ARG A 88 -9.03 47.70 12.64
CA ARG A 88 -9.25 47.59 14.08
C ARG A 88 -9.91 48.85 14.59
N GLN A 89 -11.00 48.69 15.33
CA GLN A 89 -11.72 49.75 16.03
C GLN A 89 -11.87 49.35 17.51
N GLY A 90 -10.89 49.74 18.34
CA GLY A 90 -10.82 49.32 19.74
C GLY A 90 -10.65 47.80 19.89
N ASN A 91 -11.68 47.13 20.40
CA ASN A 91 -11.74 45.67 20.58
C ASN A 91 -12.40 44.93 19.40
N ARG A 92 -12.88 45.67 18.39
CA ARG A 92 -13.50 45.11 17.20
C ARG A 92 -12.49 45.05 16.07
N TRP A 93 -12.46 43.92 15.38
CA TRP A 93 -11.75 43.70 14.14
C TRP A 93 -12.73 43.49 13.00
N LEU A 94 -12.43 44.10 11.85
CA LEU A 94 -13.17 43.94 10.60
C LEU A 94 -12.18 43.48 9.54
N PHE A 95 -12.44 42.32 8.96
CA PHE A 95 -11.67 41.75 7.87
C PHE A 95 -12.53 41.67 6.62
N LEU A 96 -11.91 41.97 5.49
CA LEU A 96 -12.39 41.56 4.18
C LEU A 96 -11.39 40.54 3.65
N LEU A 97 -11.84 39.30 3.52
CA LEU A 97 -11.03 38.18 3.06
C LEU A 97 -11.35 37.87 1.60
N THR A 98 -10.41 37.31 0.85
CA THR A 98 -10.64 36.87 -0.54
C THR A 98 -9.81 35.65 -0.89
N ASP A 99 -10.36 34.78 -1.74
CA ASP A 99 -9.64 33.68 -2.41
C ASP A 99 -9.29 34.03 -3.88
N GLY A 100 -9.46 35.31 -4.26
CA GLY A 100 -9.30 35.82 -5.61
C GLY A 100 -10.56 35.72 -6.49
N LYS A 101 -11.58 34.96 -6.06
CA LYS A 101 -12.86 34.80 -6.78
C LYS A 101 -14.02 35.37 -5.97
N GLU A 102 -14.04 35.10 -4.68
CA GLU A 102 -15.06 35.47 -3.74
C GLU A 102 -14.48 36.38 -2.65
N GLU A 103 -15.37 37.11 -1.98
CA GLU A 103 -15.03 37.95 -0.84
C GLU A 103 -15.87 37.57 0.37
N LEU A 104 -15.22 37.51 1.54
CA LEU A 104 -15.84 37.11 2.79
C LEU A 104 -15.55 38.14 3.87
N SER A 105 -16.60 38.78 4.39
CA SER A 105 -16.48 39.71 5.50
C SER A 105 -16.44 38.96 6.83
N VAL A 106 -15.46 39.27 7.69
CA VAL A 106 -15.40 38.73 9.06
C VAL A 106 -15.36 39.87 10.06
N ARG A 107 -16.28 39.85 11.03
CA ARG A 107 -16.21 40.71 12.22
C ARG A 107 -15.85 39.88 13.44
N ALA A 108 -14.84 40.30 14.18
CA ALA A 108 -14.41 39.71 15.44
C ALA A 108 -14.45 40.76 16.56
N ASP A 109 -15.39 40.63 17.49
CA ASP A 109 -15.52 41.51 18.66
C ASP A 109 -14.90 40.82 19.90
N MET A 110 -13.71 41.26 20.30
CA MET A 110 -12.99 40.72 21.46
C MET A 110 -13.72 41.04 22.77
N ARG A 111 -13.87 40.02 23.62
CA ARG A 111 -14.53 40.10 24.92
C ARG A 111 -13.54 39.78 26.05
N LYS A 112 -14.00 39.97 27.29
CA LYS A 112 -13.29 39.52 28.49
C LYS A 112 -13.15 37.99 28.48
N ASN A 113 -12.19 37.47 29.26
CA ASN A 113 -11.94 36.03 29.46
C ASN A 113 -11.52 35.27 28.20
N GLY A 114 -10.88 35.95 27.23
CA GLY A 114 -10.37 35.29 26.02
C GLY A 114 -11.45 34.79 25.05
N LEU A 115 -12.67 35.32 25.16
CA LEU A 115 -13.77 35.04 24.24
C LEU A 115 -13.82 36.08 23.11
N CYS A 116 -14.32 35.67 21.95
CA CYS A 116 -14.54 36.54 20.80
C CYS A 116 -15.93 36.30 20.21
N LYS A 117 -16.71 37.35 19.97
CA LYS A 117 -17.95 37.21 19.20
C LYS A 117 -17.60 37.37 17.72
N MET A 118 -17.85 36.34 16.93
CA MET A 118 -17.51 36.33 15.52
C MET A 118 -18.75 36.37 14.65
N THR A 119 -18.68 37.06 13.52
CA THR A 119 -19.70 37.06 12.47
C THR A 119 -18.96 36.87 11.16
N ILE A 120 -19.15 35.72 10.50
CA ILE A 120 -18.46 35.36 9.27
C ILE A 120 -19.47 35.31 8.13
N GLY A 121 -19.29 36.19 7.14
CA GLY A 121 -20.24 36.41 6.06
C GLY A 121 -21.63 36.76 6.59
N ASN A 122 -22.65 36.11 6.03
CA ASN A 122 -24.05 36.31 6.38
C ASN A 122 -24.55 35.39 7.52
N ARG A 123 -23.64 34.68 8.20
CA ARG A 123 -24.00 33.75 9.28
C ARG A 123 -24.42 34.49 10.55
N SER A 124 -25.27 33.84 11.34
CA SER A 124 -25.58 34.28 12.70
C SER A 124 -24.29 34.43 13.52
N PRO A 125 -24.15 35.49 14.33
CA PRO A 125 -22.96 35.64 15.15
C PRO A 125 -22.79 34.51 16.17
N VAL A 126 -21.58 33.96 16.28
CA VAL A 126 -21.21 32.91 17.23
C VAL A 126 -20.25 33.45 18.29
N VAL A 127 -20.15 32.76 19.42
CA VAL A 127 -19.12 33.04 20.43
C VAL A 127 -18.04 31.97 20.30
N CYS A 128 -16.80 32.43 20.18
CA CYS A 128 -15.64 31.58 20.01
C CYS A 128 -14.68 31.74 21.19
N GLN A 129 -13.93 30.69 21.46
CA GLN A 129 -12.81 30.67 22.38
C GLN A 129 -11.52 30.31 21.63
N ARG A 130 -10.40 30.87 22.09
CA ARG A 130 -9.09 30.59 21.50
C ARG A 130 -8.67 29.15 21.76
N ILE A 131 -8.16 28.48 20.73
CA ILE A 131 -7.47 27.20 20.83
C ILE A 131 -6.03 27.49 21.25
N VAL A 132 -5.60 26.89 22.36
CA VAL A 132 -4.24 27.10 22.94
C VAL A 132 -3.37 25.85 22.89
N THR A 133 -3.88 24.80 22.26
CA THR A 133 -3.25 23.50 22.06
C THR A 133 -3.02 23.26 20.57
N ASN A 134 -2.10 22.38 20.23
CA ASN A 134 -1.84 21.99 18.84
C ASN A 134 -2.89 21.02 18.25
N ARG A 135 -3.86 20.59 19.07
CA ARG A 135 -5.05 19.80 18.69
C ARG A 135 -6.32 20.50 19.16
N LEU A 136 -7.47 20.18 18.58
CA LEU A 136 -8.75 20.66 19.12
C LEU A 136 -8.98 20.06 20.52
N PRO A 137 -9.43 20.84 21.51
CA PRO A 137 -9.89 20.31 22.80
C PRO A 137 -11.19 19.49 22.66
N ASP A 138 -11.61 18.84 23.73
CA ASP A 138 -12.89 18.11 23.79
C ASP A 138 -14.08 18.94 23.29
N TYR A 139 -14.98 18.27 22.56
CA TYR A 139 -16.24 18.86 22.13
C TYR A 139 -17.18 19.01 23.35
N PRO A 140 -17.92 20.13 23.46
CA PRO A 140 -18.79 20.39 24.61
C PRO A 140 -20.10 19.59 24.55
N THR A 141 -20.49 19.13 23.36
CA THR A 141 -21.75 18.44 23.07
C THR A 141 -21.55 16.93 22.96
N LYS A 142 -22.61 16.16 23.25
CA LYS A 142 -22.65 14.74 22.85
C LYS A 142 -22.93 14.65 21.36
N ASP A 143 -22.41 13.62 20.71
CA ASP A 143 -22.73 13.28 19.32
C ASP A 143 -22.97 11.78 19.21
N ALA A 144 -24.18 11.44 18.76
CA ALA A 144 -24.64 10.08 18.54
C ALA A 144 -24.99 9.84 17.06
N SER A 145 -24.51 10.71 16.17
CA SER A 145 -24.69 10.54 14.73
C SER A 145 -24.01 9.24 14.30
N PRO A 146 -24.59 8.45 13.39
CA PRO A 146 -23.97 7.24 12.91
C PRO A 146 -22.80 7.57 11.96
N ILE A 147 -21.91 6.59 11.74
CA ILE A 147 -20.98 6.65 10.61
C ILE A 147 -21.78 6.59 9.31
N LYS A 148 -21.50 7.50 8.37
CA LYS A 148 -22.15 7.51 7.06
C LYS A 148 -21.79 6.23 6.30
N ASP A 149 -22.80 5.48 5.88
CA ASP A 149 -22.65 4.32 5.03
C ASP A 149 -23.52 4.50 3.77
N THR A 150 -22.87 4.52 2.61
CA THR A 150 -23.51 4.67 1.30
C THR A 150 -23.84 3.35 0.64
N GLY A 151 -23.46 2.21 1.25
CA GLY A 151 -23.60 0.87 0.68
C GLY A 151 -22.79 0.66 -0.59
N CYS A 152 -21.80 1.51 -0.87
CA CYS A 152 -21.01 1.49 -2.12
C CYS A 152 -21.88 1.55 -3.39
N LEU A 153 -23.06 2.18 -3.33
CA LEU A 153 -24.05 2.16 -4.40
C LEU A 153 -23.68 3.07 -5.58
N ARG A 154 -23.03 4.19 -5.31
CA ARG A 154 -22.62 5.19 -6.30
C ARG A 154 -21.30 5.81 -5.89
N GLU A 155 -20.40 5.97 -6.85
CA GLU A 155 -19.17 6.73 -6.65
C GLU A 155 -19.48 8.22 -6.55
N ASP A 156 -18.96 8.84 -5.50
CA ASP A 156 -18.92 10.29 -5.29
C ASP A 156 -17.45 10.68 -5.13
N SER A 157 -17.18 11.90 -4.66
CA SER A 157 -15.83 12.39 -4.42
C SER A 157 -15.70 13.03 -3.05
N VAL A 158 -14.48 13.13 -2.56
CA VAL A 158 -14.13 14.00 -1.44
C VAL A 158 -13.14 15.04 -1.93
N THR A 159 -13.29 16.29 -1.47
CA THR A 159 -12.29 17.34 -1.70
C THR A 159 -11.52 17.61 -0.41
N ILE A 160 -10.20 17.64 -0.53
CA ILE A 160 -9.27 17.92 0.56
C ILE A 160 -8.48 19.16 0.14
N GLU A 161 -8.82 20.28 0.76
CA GLU A 161 -7.97 21.46 0.76
C GLU A 161 -6.99 21.35 1.92
N GLY A 162 -5.83 22.00 1.81
CA GLY A 162 -4.95 22.03 2.97
C GLY A 162 -3.80 23.02 2.85
N TRP A 163 -3.10 23.14 3.98
CA TRP A 163 -1.98 24.04 4.14
C TRP A 163 -0.91 23.41 5.04
N LEU A 164 0.24 23.11 4.43
CA LEU A 164 1.45 22.61 5.09
C LEU A 164 2.37 23.80 5.44
N ARG A 165 2.18 24.38 6.62
CA ARG A 165 2.88 25.58 7.06
C ARG A 165 4.26 25.28 7.61
N HIS A 166 5.20 26.17 7.32
CA HIS A 166 6.56 26.15 7.90
C HIS A 166 7.33 24.84 7.67
N MET A 167 7.12 24.17 6.53
CA MET A 167 7.95 23.03 6.13
C MET A 167 9.42 23.42 6.07
N SER A 168 10.27 22.69 6.79
CA SER A 168 11.73 22.80 6.71
C SER A 168 12.23 22.35 5.34
N ALA A 169 13.49 22.67 5.02
CA ALA A 169 14.14 22.19 3.81
C ALA A 169 14.09 20.65 3.68
N LYS A 170 14.12 19.94 4.81
CA LYS A 170 14.02 18.48 4.86
C LYS A 170 12.64 18.01 4.41
N GLU A 171 11.55 18.54 4.97
CA GLU A 171 10.20 18.14 4.54
C GLU A 171 9.94 18.50 3.08
N LYS A 172 10.42 19.67 2.62
CA LYS A 172 10.33 20.07 1.21
C LYS A 172 11.10 19.13 0.27
N SER A 173 12.21 18.55 0.71
CA SER A 173 13.01 17.61 -0.09
C SER A 173 12.46 16.18 -0.13
N GLN A 174 11.56 15.81 0.78
CA GLN A 174 11.05 14.43 0.86
C GLN A 174 10.09 14.11 -0.29
N ASN A 175 9.16 15.02 -0.57
CA ASN A 175 8.21 14.89 -1.67
C ASN A 175 7.73 16.26 -2.13
N SER A 176 7.62 16.48 -3.44
CA SER A 176 7.04 17.70 -3.99
C SER A 176 5.50 17.71 -3.96
N ASP A 177 4.88 16.54 -3.78
CA ASP A 177 3.44 16.34 -3.98
C ASP A 177 2.80 15.95 -2.65
N PHE A 178 1.52 16.27 -2.46
CA PHE A 178 0.71 15.80 -1.35
C PHE A 178 -0.03 14.53 -1.76
N ASP A 179 0.26 13.43 -1.07
CA ASP A 179 -0.31 12.11 -1.38
C ASP A 179 -1.44 11.75 -0.43
N VAL A 180 -2.50 11.18 -0.99
CA VAL A 180 -3.57 10.52 -0.25
C VAL A 180 -3.68 9.08 -0.73
N THR A 181 -3.52 8.15 0.21
CA THR A 181 -3.54 6.72 -0.06
C THR A 181 -4.64 6.03 0.74
N PHE A 182 -5.33 5.07 0.13
CA PHE A 182 -6.28 4.19 0.81
C PHE A 182 -6.41 2.85 0.09
N THR A 183 -6.97 1.84 0.76
CA THR A 183 -7.24 0.53 0.14
C THR A 183 -8.64 0.51 -0.46
N ASP A 184 -8.75 0.29 -1.78
CA ASP A 184 -10.01 -0.12 -2.41
C ASP A 184 -10.29 -1.58 -2.01
N VAL A 185 -11.06 -1.73 -0.94
CA VAL A 185 -11.44 -3.01 -0.35
C VAL A 185 -12.29 -3.89 -1.26
N LEU A 186 -12.90 -3.35 -2.33
CA LEU A 186 -13.70 -4.14 -3.28
C LEU A 186 -12.82 -5.00 -4.19
N ILE A 187 -11.59 -4.55 -4.45
CA ILE A 187 -10.61 -5.24 -5.30
C ILE A 187 -9.30 -5.56 -4.59
N ASN A 188 -9.21 -5.21 -3.30
CA ASN A 188 -8.04 -5.35 -2.42
C ASN A 188 -6.77 -4.75 -3.05
N GLN A 189 -6.88 -3.51 -3.51
CA GLN A 189 -5.76 -2.76 -4.10
C GLN A 189 -5.56 -1.44 -3.39
N GLU A 190 -4.31 -1.03 -3.22
CA GLU A 190 -4.00 0.32 -2.79
C GLU A 190 -4.26 1.32 -3.93
N LYS A 191 -4.84 2.46 -3.58
CA LYS A 191 -5.06 3.60 -4.47
C LYS A 191 -4.34 4.79 -3.88
N SER A 192 -3.58 5.49 -4.71
CA SER A 192 -2.87 6.71 -4.35
C SER A 192 -3.23 7.82 -5.31
N PHE A 193 -3.48 8.99 -4.76
CA PHE A 193 -3.77 10.22 -5.48
C PHE A 193 -2.82 11.30 -4.99
N SER A 194 -2.22 12.03 -5.92
CA SER A 194 -1.19 13.02 -5.62
C SER A 194 -1.55 14.37 -6.24
N VAL A 195 -1.24 15.46 -5.55
CA VAL A 195 -1.37 16.83 -6.08
C VAL A 195 -0.12 17.63 -5.77
N LYS A 196 0.27 18.54 -6.66
CA LYS A 196 1.39 19.46 -6.40
C LYS A 196 1.05 20.38 -5.22
N ILE A 197 2.04 20.57 -4.36
CA ILE A 197 1.99 21.58 -3.29
C ILE A 197 2.60 22.86 -3.84
N ASP A 198 1.93 23.98 -3.64
CA ASP A 198 2.46 25.27 -4.05
C ASP A 198 3.60 25.74 -3.13
N PRO A 199 4.37 26.78 -3.51
CA PRO A 199 5.52 27.25 -2.71
C PRO A 199 5.17 27.69 -1.28
N ASP A 200 3.92 28.10 -1.06
CA ASP A 200 3.39 28.56 0.23
C ASP A 200 2.81 27.41 1.08
N GLY A 201 2.81 26.19 0.53
CA GLY A 201 2.40 24.97 1.20
C GLY A 201 0.93 24.59 1.02
N HIS A 202 0.18 25.28 0.15
CA HIS A 202 -1.21 24.95 -0.11
C HIS A 202 -1.36 23.86 -1.16
N PHE A 203 -2.46 23.12 -1.06
CA PHE A 203 -2.87 22.11 -2.03
C PHE A 203 -4.40 21.94 -2.01
N CYS A 204 -4.94 21.40 -3.12
CA CYS A 204 -6.34 21.02 -3.23
C CYS A 204 -6.44 19.75 -4.07
N LEU A 205 -6.96 18.68 -3.47
CA LEU A 205 -7.11 17.38 -4.11
C LEU A 205 -8.57 16.93 -4.04
N THR A 206 -9.16 16.63 -5.20
CA THR A 206 -10.45 15.93 -5.29
C THR A 206 -10.20 14.52 -5.78
N LEU A 207 -10.70 13.53 -5.02
CA LEU A 207 -10.52 12.11 -5.35
C LEU A 207 -11.84 11.33 -5.22
N PRO A 208 -12.02 10.26 -6.01
CA PRO A 208 -13.22 9.43 -5.94
C PRO A 208 -13.27 8.64 -4.63
N LEU A 209 -14.44 8.60 -4.00
CA LEU A 209 -14.70 7.83 -2.79
C LEU A 209 -16.04 7.13 -2.89
N LEU A 210 -16.05 5.81 -2.78
CA LEU A 210 -17.27 5.00 -2.88
C LEU A 210 -18.10 5.01 -1.61
N ASN A 211 -17.45 5.16 -0.46
CA ASN A 211 -18.07 5.12 0.86
C ASN A 211 -17.15 5.79 1.89
N THR A 212 -17.59 5.90 3.14
CA THR A 212 -16.72 6.43 4.21
C THR A 212 -15.49 5.54 4.38
N THR A 213 -14.30 6.11 4.23
CA THR A 213 -13.05 5.35 4.01
C THR A 213 -11.95 5.84 4.94
N GLU A 214 -11.14 4.91 5.46
CA GLU A 214 -9.91 5.26 6.17
C GLU A 214 -8.84 5.66 5.14
N VAL A 215 -8.21 6.81 5.35
CA VAL A 215 -7.23 7.39 4.44
C VAL A 215 -5.93 7.71 5.17
N TYR A 216 -4.84 7.60 4.43
CA TYR A 216 -3.48 7.89 4.86
C TYR A 216 -3.03 9.16 4.13
N LEU A 217 -2.80 10.22 4.89
CA LEU A 217 -2.47 11.55 4.37
C LEU A 217 -0.97 11.76 4.51
N ASP A 218 -0.29 11.84 3.37
CA ASP A 218 1.09 12.28 3.25
C ASP A 218 2.06 11.57 4.22
N TRP A 219 2.23 10.26 4.00
CA TRP A 219 2.97 9.36 4.89
C TRP A 219 4.44 9.76 5.09
N GLN A 220 5.01 10.51 4.15
CA GLN A 220 6.40 10.94 4.21
C GLN A 220 6.62 12.09 5.19
N ARG A 221 5.63 13.00 5.34
CA ARG A 221 5.73 14.18 6.20
C ARG A 221 4.68 14.20 7.32
N SER A 222 3.39 14.27 6.99
CA SER A 222 2.32 14.49 7.97
C SER A 222 1.98 13.24 8.79
N ARG A 223 2.01 12.05 8.17
CA ARG A 223 1.68 10.73 8.78
C ARG A 223 0.31 10.68 9.44
N ILE A 224 -0.66 11.40 8.90
CA ILE A 224 -2.02 11.42 9.46
C ILE A 224 -2.82 10.26 8.89
N VAL A 225 -3.43 9.48 9.79
CA VAL A 225 -4.51 8.54 9.43
C VAL A 225 -5.83 9.20 9.80
N SER A 226 -6.76 9.26 8.86
CA SER A 226 -8.06 9.90 9.07
C SER A 226 -9.18 9.12 8.39
N VAL A 227 -10.40 9.63 8.53
CA VAL A 227 -11.60 9.07 7.92
C VAL A 227 -12.24 10.15 7.07
N PHE A 228 -12.56 9.87 5.82
CA PHE A 228 -13.28 10.83 4.98
C PHE A 228 -14.57 10.25 4.42
N GLU A 229 -15.54 11.13 4.25
CA GLU A 229 -16.87 10.81 3.76
C GLU A 229 -17.06 11.32 2.31
N PRO A 230 -17.74 10.55 1.45
CA PRO A 230 -18.08 10.99 0.10
C PRO A 230 -19.01 12.22 0.14
N GLY A 231 -18.82 13.14 -0.80
CA GLY A 231 -19.57 14.38 -0.95
C GLY A 231 -19.13 15.54 -0.05
N GLU A 232 -18.12 15.33 0.80
CA GLU A 232 -17.65 16.33 1.76
C GLU A 232 -16.42 17.11 1.25
N THR A 233 -16.21 18.28 1.85
CA THR A 233 -14.98 19.07 1.71
C THR A 233 -14.35 19.25 3.08
N TYR A 234 -13.07 18.90 3.17
CA TYR A 234 -12.26 19.05 4.38
C TYR A 234 -11.09 20.00 4.11
N PHE A 235 -10.71 20.77 5.14
CA PHE A 235 -9.47 21.53 5.13
C PHE A 235 -8.50 20.98 6.16
N LEU A 236 -7.34 20.51 5.72
CA LEU A 236 -6.26 20.03 6.58
C LEU A 236 -5.24 21.15 6.83
N LEU A 237 -5.09 21.58 8.08
CA LEU A 237 -3.95 22.38 8.49
C LEU A 237 -2.88 21.49 9.10
N CYS A 238 -1.64 21.63 8.62
CA CYS A 238 -0.46 21.07 9.26
C CYS A 238 0.62 22.14 9.41
N ASP A 239 0.84 22.63 10.63
CA ASP A 239 1.93 23.56 10.91
C ASP A 239 3.12 22.82 11.55
N PHE A 240 4.26 22.82 10.88
CA PHE A 240 5.47 22.11 11.33
C PHE A 240 6.25 22.88 12.40
N GLU A 241 6.04 24.19 12.54
CA GLU A 241 6.68 24.99 13.58
C GLU A 241 5.92 24.88 14.91
N THR A 242 4.61 25.09 14.88
CA THR A 242 3.76 25.06 16.09
C THR A 242 3.29 23.65 16.47
N GLY A 243 3.36 22.71 15.52
CA GLY A 243 2.83 21.37 15.64
C GLY A 243 1.31 21.28 15.50
N GLU A 244 0.62 22.38 15.17
CA GLU A 244 -0.83 22.39 14.95
C GLU A 244 -1.22 21.35 13.88
N ARG A 245 -2.21 20.50 14.19
CA ARG A 245 -2.98 19.83 13.15
C ARG A 245 -4.46 19.86 13.46
N PHE A 246 -5.21 20.47 12.56
CA PHE A 246 -6.65 20.64 12.64
C PHE A 246 -7.29 20.22 11.31
N ILE A 247 -8.51 19.71 11.39
CA ILE A 247 -9.33 19.45 10.21
C ILE A 247 -10.61 20.27 10.32
N MET A 248 -10.88 21.12 9.33
CA MET A 248 -12.14 21.86 9.22
C MET A 248 -13.06 21.15 8.23
N GLY A 249 -14.36 21.23 8.46
CA GLY A 249 -15.38 20.67 7.57
C GLY A 249 -16.67 20.41 8.32
N LYS A 250 -17.79 20.31 7.60
CA LYS A 250 -19.13 20.12 8.19
C LYS A 250 -19.20 18.87 9.08
N HIS A 251 -18.49 17.81 8.72
CA HIS A 251 -18.45 16.54 9.45
C HIS A 251 -17.02 16.18 9.88
N ALA A 252 -16.25 17.16 10.35
CA ALA A 252 -14.84 17.01 10.74
C ALA A 252 -14.60 16.54 12.19
N ARG A 253 -15.67 16.31 12.97
CA ARG A 253 -15.56 15.96 14.39
C ARG A 253 -14.77 14.68 14.63
N LEU A 254 -15.12 13.59 13.93
CA LEU A 254 -14.45 12.29 14.08
C LEU A 254 -12.94 12.39 13.84
N GLN A 255 -12.55 13.12 12.79
CA GLN A 255 -11.18 13.30 12.36
C GLN A 255 -10.39 14.08 13.42
N ASN A 256 -10.98 15.13 13.99
CA ASN A 256 -10.37 15.87 15.09
C ASN A 256 -10.32 15.06 16.40
N GLU A 257 -11.31 14.20 16.69
CA GLU A 257 -11.28 13.30 17.84
C GLU A 257 -10.17 12.24 17.70
N ILE A 258 -9.94 11.70 16.49
CA ILE A 258 -8.80 10.83 16.17
C ILE A 258 -7.47 11.57 16.42
N LEU A 259 -7.31 12.78 15.89
CA LEU A 259 -6.09 13.57 16.05
C LEU A 259 -5.83 14.02 17.50
N MET A 260 -6.89 14.33 18.25
CA MET A 260 -6.82 14.78 19.65
C MET A 260 -6.40 13.64 20.56
N THR A 261 -7.02 12.47 20.39
CA THR A 261 -6.77 11.32 21.25
C THR A 261 -5.45 10.63 20.94
N ASP A 262 -5.03 10.63 19.67
CA ASP A 262 -3.85 9.91 19.16
C ASP A 262 -3.78 8.45 19.65
N PHE A 263 -4.96 7.83 19.81
CA PHE A 263 -5.07 6.49 20.37
C PHE A 263 -4.60 5.45 19.37
N ALA A 264 -3.44 4.85 19.65
CA ALA A 264 -2.85 3.78 18.86
C ALA A 264 -2.87 2.46 19.66
N PRO A 265 -3.75 1.50 19.33
CA PRO A 265 -3.73 0.18 19.94
C PRO A 265 -2.46 -0.58 19.54
N SER A 266 -1.95 -1.41 20.45
CA SER A 266 -0.81 -2.28 20.20
C SER A 266 -1.29 -3.71 19.94
N PHE A 267 -0.63 -4.42 19.02
CA PHE A 267 -0.98 -5.80 18.67
C PHE A 267 0.25 -6.71 18.78
N LYS A 268 0.12 -7.85 19.47
CA LYS A 268 1.21 -8.84 19.61
C LYS A 268 1.45 -9.55 18.29
N ARG A 269 2.62 -9.38 17.67
CA ARG A 269 3.05 -10.24 16.56
C ARG A 269 3.63 -11.53 17.10
N LYS A 270 3.32 -12.65 16.45
CA LYS A 270 3.88 -13.96 16.82
C LYS A 270 5.38 -13.99 16.54
N ASP A 271 6.17 -14.42 17.52
CA ASP A 271 7.58 -14.70 17.31
C ASP A 271 7.78 -16.09 16.70
N GLU A 272 8.82 -16.27 15.86
CA GLU A 272 9.06 -17.55 15.16
C GLU A 272 9.32 -18.71 16.12
N SER A 273 10.00 -18.45 17.25
CA SER A 273 10.35 -19.46 18.25
C SER A 273 9.25 -19.71 19.29
N GLU A 274 8.22 -18.87 19.31
CA GLU A 274 7.11 -18.96 20.27
C GLU A 274 6.16 -20.11 19.88
N ASP A 275 5.44 -20.70 20.83
CA ASP A 275 4.37 -21.64 20.49
C ASP A 275 3.00 -20.93 20.35
N PHE A 276 2.06 -21.58 19.67
CA PHE A 276 0.74 -21.00 19.44
C PHE A 276 -0.10 -20.77 20.71
N PRO A 277 -0.10 -21.67 21.71
CA PRO A 277 -0.78 -21.41 22.98
C PRO A 277 -0.28 -20.16 23.72
N HIS A 278 1.03 -19.97 23.83
CA HIS A 278 1.63 -18.79 24.43
C HIS A 278 1.27 -17.53 23.65
N PHE A 279 1.38 -17.59 22.31
CA PHE A 279 1.00 -16.49 21.44
C PHE A 279 -0.47 -16.05 21.64
N MET A 280 -1.40 -17.01 21.70
CA MET A 280 -2.81 -16.68 21.91
C MET A 280 -3.08 -16.11 23.31
N GLN A 281 -2.30 -16.49 24.32
CA GLN A 281 -2.36 -15.86 25.64
C GLN A 281 -1.87 -14.41 25.59
N GLU A 282 -0.75 -14.14 24.93
CA GLU A 282 -0.24 -12.76 24.78
C GLU A 282 -1.18 -11.89 23.92
N VAL A 283 -1.86 -12.46 22.92
CA VAL A 283 -2.94 -11.78 22.18
C VAL A 283 -4.06 -11.39 23.13
N ALA A 284 -4.51 -12.28 24.01
CA ALA A 284 -5.56 -11.99 24.99
C ALA A 284 -5.13 -10.91 25.99
N ASP A 285 -3.87 -10.92 26.44
CA ASP A 285 -3.32 -9.90 27.33
C ASP A 285 -3.22 -8.53 26.62
N SER A 286 -2.79 -8.52 25.36
CA SER A 286 -2.77 -7.33 24.50
C SER A 286 -4.18 -6.75 24.31
N ARG A 287 -5.20 -7.60 24.12
CA ARG A 287 -6.61 -7.18 24.04
C ARG A 287 -7.04 -6.46 25.31
N LYS A 288 -6.80 -7.07 26.47
CA LYS A 288 -7.17 -6.52 27.77
C LYS A 288 -6.45 -5.20 28.05
N ALA A 289 -5.18 -5.09 27.67
CA ALA A 289 -4.42 -3.84 27.78
C ALA A 289 -5.01 -2.74 26.90
N ASN A 290 -5.34 -3.04 25.64
CA ASN A 290 -5.99 -2.10 24.72
C ASN A 290 -7.37 -1.65 25.24
N GLU A 291 -8.20 -2.57 25.73
CA GLU A 291 -9.51 -2.25 26.32
C GLU A 291 -9.38 -1.36 27.56
N THR A 292 -8.40 -1.63 28.41
CA THR A 292 -8.12 -0.83 29.61
C THR A 292 -7.70 0.59 29.22
N ALA A 293 -6.78 0.72 28.25
CA ALA A 293 -6.32 2.01 27.75
C ALA A 293 -7.46 2.79 27.08
N PHE A 294 -8.29 2.12 26.28
CA PHE A 294 -9.44 2.72 25.62
C PHE A 294 -10.47 3.22 26.64
N ASN A 295 -10.82 2.42 27.66
CA ASN A 295 -11.74 2.84 28.71
C ASN A 295 -11.20 4.01 29.54
N LYS A 296 -9.89 4.04 29.82
CA LYS A 296 -9.24 5.18 30.48
C LYS A 296 -9.37 6.45 29.64
N MET A 297 -9.16 6.34 28.32
CA MET A 297 -9.36 7.46 27.40
C MET A 297 -10.82 7.92 27.37
N LEU A 298 -11.80 7.01 27.30
CA LEU A 298 -13.22 7.38 27.35
C LEU A 298 -13.59 8.08 28.66
N ALA A 299 -12.97 7.69 29.79
CA ALA A 299 -13.18 8.36 31.07
C ALA A 299 -12.55 9.76 31.12
N ALA A 300 -11.39 9.95 30.49
CA ALA A 300 -10.75 11.26 30.35
C ALA A 300 -11.51 12.19 29.39
N HIS A 301 -12.16 11.63 28.36
CA HIS A 301 -12.86 12.36 27.31
C HIS A 301 -14.32 11.89 27.18
N PRO A 302 -15.19 12.19 28.17
CA PRO A 302 -16.55 11.63 28.25
C PRO A 302 -17.50 12.11 27.14
N ARG A 303 -17.07 13.05 26.31
CA ARG A 303 -17.84 13.64 25.20
C ARG A 303 -17.43 13.13 23.83
N LEU A 304 -16.48 12.20 23.71
CA LEU A 304 -16.17 11.56 22.43
C LEU A 304 -17.44 11.02 21.76
N SER A 305 -17.55 11.24 20.45
CA SER A 305 -18.71 10.83 19.66
C SER A 305 -18.91 9.30 19.67
N GLU A 306 -20.13 8.85 19.41
CA GLU A 306 -20.38 7.43 19.17
C GLU A 306 -19.61 6.90 17.95
N ARG A 307 -19.45 7.73 16.90
CA ARG A 307 -18.66 7.38 15.71
C ARG A 307 -17.21 7.04 16.05
N PHE A 308 -16.57 7.86 16.89
CA PHE A 308 -15.21 7.58 17.35
C PHE A 308 -15.15 6.25 18.10
N LYS A 309 -16.11 6.02 19.00
CA LYS A 309 -16.15 4.77 19.79
C LYS A 309 -16.35 3.54 18.91
N GLU A 310 -17.26 3.60 17.94
CA GLU A 310 -17.52 2.53 16.98
C GLU A 310 -16.28 2.23 16.13
N TYR A 311 -15.71 3.27 15.52
CA TYR A 311 -14.51 3.18 14.68
C TYR A 311 -13.33 2.58 15.44
N THR A 312 -13.00 3.09 16.64
CA THR A 312 -11.86 2.61 17.41
C THR A 312 -12.05 1.17 17.91
N ARG A 313 -13.26 0.78 18.33
CA ARG A 313 -13.55 -0.61 18.72
C ARG A 313 -13.39 -1.57 17.55
N ALA A 314 -13.92 -1.22 16.38
CA ALA A 314 -13.79 -2.05 15.18
C ALA A 314 -12.32 -2.14 14.73
N LYS A 315 -11.56 -1.04 14.79
CA LYS A 315 -10.11 -1.03 14.51
C LYS A 315 -9.32 -1.95 15.44
N MET A 316 -9.62 -1.96 16.74
CA MET A 316 -9.02 -2.91 17.68
C MET A 316 -9.41 -4.37 17.35
N LYS A 317 -10.70 -4.64 17.09
CA LYS A 317 -11.19 -5.97 16.72
C LYS A 317 -10.48 -6.53 15.48
N TYR A 318 -10.38 -5.74 14.41
CA TYR A 318 -9.80 -6.21 13.15
C TYR A 318 -8.28 -6.19 13.11
N GLY A 319 -7.63 -5.28 13.82
CA GLY A 319 -6.18 -5.33 14.01
C GLY A 319 -5.75 -6.62 14.73
N GLU A 320 -6.53 -7.07 15.71
CA GLU A 320 -6.29 -8.35 16.38
C GLU A 320 -6.58 -9.55 15.47
N ALA A 321 -7.72 -9.54 14.74
CA ALA A 321 -8.07 -10.59 13.80
C ALA A 321 -6.96 -10.80 12.75
N TYR A 322 -6.49 -9.70 12.15
CA TYR A 322 -5.40 -9.71 11.19
C TYR A 322 -4.08 -10.18 11.80
N THR A 323 -3.79 -9.77 13.04
CA THR A 323 -2.61 -10.25 13.77
C THR A 323 -2.62 -11.76 13.97
N ILE A 324 -3.78 -12.34 14.31
CA ILE A 324 -3.95 -13.78 14.43
C ILE A 324 -3.78 -14.45 13.06
N SER A 325 -4.36 -13.91 11.97
CA SER A 325 -4.24 -14.54 10.65
C SER A 325 -2.81 -14.55 10.12
N GLN A 326 -2.05 -13.51 10.39
CA GLN A 326 -0.64 -13.41 9.99
C GLN A 326 0.27 -14.38 10.78
N ALA A 327 -0.16 -14.88 11.94
CA ALA A 327 0.61 -15.88 12.70
C ALA A 327 0.82 -17.19 11.93
N LYS A 328 0.04 -17.43 10.86
CA LYS A 328 0.24 -18.56 9.95
C LYS A 328 1.63 -18.58 9.32
N TYR A 329 2.25 -17.42 9.07
CA TYR A 329 3.58 -17.32 8.46
C TYR A 329 4.70 -17.82 9.37
N SER A 330 4.44 -17.95 10.68
CA SER A 330 5.36 -18.58 11.63
C SER A 330 5.22 -20.10 11.70
N SER A 331 4.27 -20.69 10.96
CA SER A 331 4.08 -22.15 10.85
C SER A 331 4.79 -22.67 9.60
N PRO A 332 5.46 -23.84 9.64
CA PRO A 332 6.07 -24.46 8.45
C PRO A 332 5.09 -24.67 7.30
N SER A 333 3.83 -24.98 7.61
CA SER A 333 2.78 -25.18 6.62
C SER A 333 2.22 -23.86 6.06
N PHE A 334 2.60 -22.72 6.65
CA PHE A 334 2.00 -21.40 6.43
C PHE A 334 0.52 -21.35 6.80
N ARG A 335 0.13 -22.12 7.84
CA ARG A 335 -1.26 -22.27 8.28
C ARG A 335 -1.47 -22.04 9.76
N LEU A 336 -2.71 -21.69 10.09
CA LEU A 336 -3.16 -21.66 11.47
C LEU A 336 -3.49 -23.08 11.96
N PRO A 337 -3.19 -23.40 13.23
CA PRO A 337 -3.75 -24.60 13.85
C PRO A 337 -5.29 -24.61 13.77
N PRO A 338 -5.94 -25.77 13.54
CA PRO A 338 -7.39 -25.84 13.34
C PRO A 338 -8.24 -25.19 14.45
N HIS A 339 -7.80 -25.29 15.71
CA HIS A 339 -8.48 -24.67 16.84
C HIS A 339 -8.37 -23.14 16.85
N ILE A 340 -7.25 -22.57 16.39
CA ILE A 340 -7.08 -21.11 16.23
C ILE A 340 -7.90 -20.62 15.04
N ARG A 341 -7.95 -21.38 13.95
CA ARG A 341 -8.82 -21.07 12.81
C ARG A 341 -10.29 -21.05 13.21
N ALA A 342 -10.75 -22.05 13.98
CA ALA A 342 -12.11 -22.11 14.51
C ALA A 342 -12.41 -20.93 15.44
N TYR A 343 -11.48 -20.58 16.33
CA TYR A 343 -11.57 -19.39 17.16
C TYR A 343 -11.74 -18.12 16.31
N ALA A 344 -10.91 -17.93 15.28
CA ALA A 344 -10.98 -16.76 14.42
C ALA A 344 -12.33 -16.63 13.69
N LEU A 345 -12.85 -17.75 13.17
CA LEU A 345 -14.18 -17.79 12.54
C LEU A 345 -15.28 -17.38 13.52
N GLN A 346 -15.27 -17.94 14.73
CA GLN A 346 -16.28 -17.68 15.75
C GLN A 346 -16.28 -16.23 16.26
N HIS A 347 -15.11 -15.60 16.38
CA HIS A 347 -14.98 -14.31 17.06
C HIS A 347 -14.96 -13.08 16.15
N PHE A 348 -14.56 -13.21 14.88
CA PHE A 348 -14.31 -12.04 14.01
C PHE A 348 -15.19 -11.96 12.76
N VAL A 349 -15.79 -13.08 12.33
CA VAL A 349 -16.56 -13.13 11.07
C VAL A 349 -18.01 -12.74 11.25
N GLU A 350 -18.61 -13.10 12.39
CA GLU A 350 -20.00 -12.77 12.67
C GLU A 350 -20.17 -11.25 12.86
N ASN A 351 -21.23 -10.69 12.24
CA ASN A 351 -21.62 -9.28 12.32
C ASN A 351 -20.46 -8.31 12.08
N PRO A 352 -19.91 -8.24 10.86
CA PRO A 352 -18.82 -7.35 10.55
C PRO A 352 -19.27 -5.88 10.65
N ALA A 353 -18.38 -5.00 11.11
CA ALA A 353 -18.64 -3.57 11.21
C ALA A 353 -18.69 -2.94 9.82
N CYS A 354 -19.67 -2.07 9.62
CA CYS A 354 -19.84 -1.28 8.40
C CYS A 354 -19.50 0.20 8.65
N PRO A 355 -19.11 0.95 7.61
CA PRO A 355 -18.79 0.46 6.27
C PRO A 355 -17.43 -0.27 6.22
N PHE A 356 -17.33 -1.32 5.41
CA PHE A 356 -16.12 -2.16 5.31
C PHE A 356 -14.87 -1.40 4.82
N THR A 357 -15.08 -0.31 4.09
CA THR A 357 -14.05 0.61 3.58
C THR A 357 -13.26 1.33 4.69
N LEU A 358 -13.71 1.26 5.95
CA LEU A 358 -12.95 1.74 7.10
C LEU A 358 -11.92 0.75 7.64
N TYR A 359 -12.01 -0.53 7.28
CA TYR A 359 -11.31 -1.61 7.98
C TYR A 359 -10.62 -2.54 6.98
N ARG A 360 -9.51 -2.10 6.38
CA ARG A 360 -8.74 -2.95 5.43
C ARG A 360 -8.28 -4.26 6.08
N GLU A 361 -8.00 -4.24 7.38
CA GLU A 361 -7.57 -5.40 8.17
C GLU A 361 -8.65 -6.49 8.21
N LEU A 362 -9.95 -6.13 8.16
CA LEU A 362 -11.03 -7.11 8.04
C LEU A 362 -10.89 -7.89 6.73
N VAL A 363 -10.70 -7.20 5.61
CA VAL A 363 -10.62 -7.86 4.29
C VAL A 363 -9.35 -8.71 4.18
N TRP A 364 -8.23 -8.23 4.71
CA TRP A 364 -6.99 -9.02 4.77
C TRP A 364 -7.13 -10.27 5.62
N PHE A 365 -7.69 -10.12 6.82
CA PHE A 365 -8.01 -11.24 7.72
C PHE A 365 -8.90 -12.29 7.04
N MET A 366 -9.99 -11.86 6.40
CA MET A 366 -10.93 -12.77 5.75
C MET A 366 -10.27 -13.54 4.59
N ASN A 367 -9.47 -12.86 3.77
CA ASN A 367 -8.73 -13.51 2.69
C ASN A 367 -7.74 -14.54 3.23
N ASP A 368 -6.99 -14.20 4.28
CA ASP A 368 -6.06 -15.13 4.90
C ASP A 368 -6.76 -16.39 5.44
N LEU A 369 -7.92 -16.22 6.07
CA LEU A 369 -8.69 -17.30 6.71
C LEU A 369 -9.35 -18.25 5.70
N LEU A 370 -9.81 -17.70 4.58
CA LEU A 370 -10.37 -18.46 3.46
C LEU A 370 -9.26 -19.26 2.78
N ASP A 371 -8.12 -18.63 2.47
CA ASP A 371 -6.98 -19.28 1.84
C ASP A 371 -6.38 -20.41 2.71
N ASP A 372 -6.41 -20.27 4.03
CA ASP A 372 -5.97 -21.29 4.99
C ASP A 372 -6.80 -22.60 4.91
N GLY A 373 -8.08 -22.50 4.55
CA GLY A 373 -9.04 -23.61 4.61
C GLY A 373 -9.18 -24.47 3.35
N MET A 374 -8.45 -24.17 2.27
CA MET A 374 -8.71 -24.74 0.93
C MET A 374 -7.56 -25.58 0.34
N GLU A 375 -6.71 -26.21 1.16
CA GLU A 375 -5.61 -27.00 0.57
C GLU A 375 -6.14 -28.23 -0.18
N LYS A 376 -5.60 -28.37 -1.40
CA LYS A 376 -5.63 -29.57 -2.21
C LYS A 376 -4.23 -29.86 -2.73
N SER A 377 -3.96 -31.13 -3.01
CA SER A 377 -2.80 -31.53 -3.79
C SER A 377 -2.95 -31.02 -5.23
N PHE A 378 -1.86 -30.95 -6.00
CA PHE A 378 -1.94 -30.53 -7.40
C PHE A 378 -2.78 -31.52 -8.22
N SER A 379 -2.61 -32.83 -7.99
CA SER A 379 -3.39 -33.86 -8.69
C SER A 379 -4.87 -33.82 -8.34
N GLU A 380 -5.23 -33.56 -7.07
CA GLU A 380 -6.62 -33.34 -6.65
C GLU A 380 -7.23 -32.15 -7.37
N GLU A 381 -6.51 -31.02 -7.39
CA GLU A 381 -6.98 -29.80 -8.03
C GLU A 381 -7.15 -29.97 -9.55
N LEU A 382 -6.18 -30.62 -10.19
CA LEU A 382 -6.22 -30.92 -11.63
C LEU A 382 -7.38 -31.85 -11.99
N ARG A 383 -7.63 -32.89 -11.18
CA ARG A 383 -8.76 -33.80 -11.37
C ARG A 383 -10.09 -33.08 -11.25
N GLU A 384 -10.25 -32.26 -10.22
CA GLU A 384 -11.49 -31.50 -10.04
C GLU A 384 -11.72 -30.45 -11.13
N ALA A 385 -10.64 -29.86 -11.65
CA ALA A 385 -10.69 -28.96 -12.79
C ALA A 385 -11.16 -29.71 -14.05
N ALA A 386 -10.59 -30.88 -14.32
CA ALA A 386 -11.00 -31.74 -15.42
C ALA A 386 -12.48 -32.18 -15.30
N GLU A 387 -12.93 -32.56 -14.10
CA GLU A 387 -14.33 -32.90 -13.82
C GLU A 387 -15.26 -31.69 -14.04
N LEU A 388 -14.87 -30.50 -13.57
CA LEU A 388 -15.66 -29.27 -13.66
C LEU A 388 -15.84 -28.78 -15.10
N TYR A 389 -14.82 -28.95 -15.93
CA TYR A 389 -14.79 -28.47 -17.32
C TYR A 389 -14.99 -29.57 -18.35
N HIS A 390 -15.29 -30.80 -17.91
CA HIS A 390 -15.47 -31.99 -18.76
C HIS A 390 -14.27 -32.26 -19.68
N THR A 391 -13.07 -31.99 -19.17
CA THR A 391 -11.80 -32.23 -19.88
C THR A 391 -11.30 -33.64 -19.57
N THR A 392 -10.73 -34.33 -20.55
CA THR A 392 -10.14 -35.66 -20.34
C THR A 392 -8.66 -35.53 -20.00
N LEU A 393 -8.24 -36.07 -18.85
CA LEU A 393 -6.83 -36.25 -18.49
C LEU A 393 -6.35 -37.61 -18.99
N THR A 394 -5.20 -37.62 -19.66
CA THR A 394 -4.50 -38.86 -20.00
C THR A 394 -3.93 -39.53 -18.75
N ASP A 395 -3.64 -40.83 -18.83
CA ASP A 395 -3.06 -41.55 -17.68
C ASP A 395 -1.65 -41.06 -17.34
N GLU A 396 -0.88 -40.65 -18.35
CA GLU A 396 0.43 -40.01 -18.17
C GLU A 396 0.33 -38.71 -17.37
N GLU A 397 -0.63 -37.83 -17.68
CA GLU A 397 -0.81 -36.56 -16.98
C GLU A 397 -1.23 -36.75 -15.52
N LYS A 398 -2.07 -37.76 -15.25
CA LYS A 398 -2.44 -38.13 -13.87
C LYS A 398 -1.23 -38.63 -13.10
N GLU A 399 -0.41 -39.49 -13.71
CA GLU A 399 0.81 -40.01 -13.12
C GLU A 399 1.83 -38.89 -12.82
N GLN A 400 2.03 -37.97 -13.78
CA GLN A 400 2.90 -36.80 -13.60
C GLN A 400 2.43 -35.90 -12.46
N ALA A 401 1.12 -35.62 -12.37
CA ALA A 401 0.56 -34.82 -11.28
C ALA A 401 0.73 -35.49 -9.91
N GLN A 402 0.58 -36.83 -9.84
CA GLN A 402 0.81 -37.59 -8.61
C GLN A 402 2.28 -37.59 -8.19
N LYS A 403 3.20 -37.82 -9.14
CA LYS A 403 4.66 -37.75 -8.90
C LYS A 403 5.07 -36.40 -8.34
N TRP A 404 4.46 -35.31 -8.83
CA TRP A 404 4.68 -33.98 -8.27
C TRP A 404 4.24 -33.87 -6.82
N ASP A 405 3.05 -34.39 -6.47
CA ASP A 405 2.56 -34.33 -5.10
C ASP A 405 3.43 -35.13 -4.13
N GLU A 406 3.89 -36.31 -4.53
CA GLU A 406 4.82 -37.15 -3.78
C GLU A 406 6.17 -36.45 -3.57
N LEU A 407 6.76 -35.90 -4.64
CA LEU A 407 8.03 -35.15 -4.59
C LEU A 407 7.93 -33.95 -3.65
N ILE A 408 6.88 -33.15 -3.77
CA ILE A 408 6.70 -31.95 -2.95
C ILE A 408 6.46 -32.32 -1.49
N ALA A 409 5.71 -33.39 -1.21
CA ALA A 409 5.51 -33.86 0.16
C ALA A 409 6.84 -34.28 0.81
N ASP A 410 7.66 -35.06 0.10
CA ASP A 410 8.97 -35.51 0.59
C ASP A 410 9.97 -34.35 0.78
N MET A 411 10.02 -33.42 -0.18
CA MET A 411 10.84 -32.21 -0.10
C MET A 411 10.51 -31.41 1.16
N TRP A 412 9.23 -31.17 1.46
CA TRP A 412 8.84 -30.40 2.64
C TRP A 412 9.16 -31.12 3.94
N GLN A 413 8.95 -32.44 4.02
CA GLN A 413 9.37 -33.22 5.19
C GLN A 413 10.89 -33.15 5.43
N THR A 414 11.68 -33.04 4.36
CA THR A 414 13.13 -32.88 4.45
C THR A 414 13.51 -31.45 4.88
N ILE A 415 12.89 -30.42 4.29
CA ILE A 415 13.09 -29.01 4.65
C ILE A 415 12.73 -28.75 6.13
N GLU A 416 11.69 -29.39 6.65
CA GLU A 416 11.28 -29.27 8.05
C GLU A 416 12.33 -29.80 9.04
N LYS A 417 13.12 -30.80 8.62
CA LYS A 417 14.20 -31.39 9.43
C LYS A 417 15.51 -30.60 9.34
N ALA A 418 15.67 -29.76 8.31
CA ALA A 418 16.86 -28.95 8.07
C ALA A 418 16.95 -27.75 9.05
N LYS A 419 18.17 -27.45 9.51
CA LYS A 419 18.45 -26.40 10.50
C LYS A 419 18.95 -25.12 9.83
N GLY A 420 18.16 -24.07 9.99
CA GLY A 420 18.49 -22.74 9.46
C GLY A 420 18.28 -22.62 7.94
N ASP A 421 18.25 -21.38 7.47
CA ASP A 421 17.81 -21.08 6.11
C ASP A 421 18.77 -21.58 5.03
N GLU A 422 20.08 -21.55 5.29
CA GLU A 422 21.09 -22.02 4.33
C GLU A 422 20.95 -23.51 4.02
N GLU A 423 20.66 -24.34 5.03
CA GLU A 423 20.46 -25.78 4.81
C GLU A 423 19.14 -26.04 4.07
N LYS A 424 18.07 -25.32 4.42
CA LYS A 424 16.78 -25.41 3.73
C LYS A 424 16.89 -25.01 2.26
N ILE A 425 17.64 -23.96 1.95
CA ILE A 425 17.91 -23.53 0.57
C ILE A 425 18.65 -24.62 -0.19
N LYS A 426 19.70 -25.21 0.39
CA LYS A 426 20.45 -26.31 -0.25
C LYS A 426 19.58 -27.54 -0.53
N VAL A 427 18.72 -27.91 0.42
CA VAL A 427 17.75 -29.00 0.23
C VAL A 427 16.82 -28.66 -0.94
N TYR A 428 16.21 -27.48 -0.93
CA TYR A 428 15.33 -27.05 -2.01
C TYR A 428 16.03 -27.08 -3.38
N GLU A 429 17.24 -26.52 -3.47
CA GLU A 429 18.05 -26.52 -4.69
C GLU A 429 18.37 -27.94 -5.17
N ALA A 430 18.71 -28.86 -4.27
CA ALA A 430 18.96 -30.26 -4.63
C ALA A 430 17.71 -30.91 -5.22
N TYR A 431 16.56 -30.80 -4.55
CA TYR A 431 15.29 -31.34 -5.07
C TYR A 431 14.90 -30.73 -6.42
N GLN A 432 15.16 -29.43 -6.61
CA GLN A 432 14.90 -28.77 -7.89
C GLN A 432 15.81 -29.30 -9.01
N ASN A 433 17.11 -29.42 -8.75
CA ASN A 433 18.10 -29.82 -9.74
C ASN A 433 18.01 -31.31 -10.09
N ASP A 434 17.71 -32.16 -9.11
CA ASP A 434 17.70 -33.62 -9.29
C ASP A 434 16.40 -34.13 -9.92
N ASN A 435 15.34 -33.32 -9.98
CA ASN A 435 14.00 -33.73 -10.43
C ASN A 435 13.44 -32.84 -11.55
N LEU A 436 14.30 -32.28 -12.41
CA LEU A 436 13.91 -31.33 -13.45
C LEU A 436 12.72 -31.79 -14.31
N GLU A 437 12.68 -33.07 -14.69
CA GLU A 437 11.57 -33.63 -15.50
C GLU A 437 10.21 -33.52 -14.80
N ILE A 438 10.15 -33.76 -13.48
CA ILE A 438 8.91 -33.64 -12.69
C ILE A 438 8.51 -32.16 -12.56
N TRP A 439 9.48 -31.27 -12.36
CA TRP A 439 9.25 -29.83 -12.30
C TRP A 439 8.74 -29.25 -13.63
N ASP A 440 9.26 -29.73 -14.75
CA ASP A 440 8.85 -29.34 -16.09
C ASP A 440 7.47 -29.91 -16.43
N ALA A 441 7.19 -31.17 -16.09
CA ALA A 441 5.85 -31.76 -16.23
C ALA A 441 4.81 -30.96 -15.43
N TYR A 442 5.09 -30.62 -14.17
CA TYR A 442 4.21 -29.77 -13.36
C TYR A 442 3.97 -28.40 -13.99
N ALA A 443 5.02 -27.74 -14.49
CA ALA A 443 4.90 -26.43 -15.13
C ALA A 443 4.02 -26.51 -16.40
N ASN A 444 4.27 -27.52 -17.24
CA ASN A 444 3.51 -27.76 -18.46
C ASN A 444 2.03 -28.05 -18.17
N LEU A 445 1.73 -28.92 -17.21
CA LEU A 445 0.35 -29.21 -16.79
C LEU A 445 -0.33 -27.97 -16.20
N SER A 446 0.36 -27.24 -15.32
CA SER A 446 -0.16 -26.01 -14.71
C SER A 446 -0.49 -24.95 -15.76
N GLN A 447 0.32 -24.85 -16.82
CA GLN A 447 0.07 -23.94 -17.94
C GLN A 447 -1.07 -24.44 -18.83
N LYS A 448 -1.08 -25.73 -19.17
CA LYS A 448 -2.09 -26.35 -20.04
C LYS A 448 -3.50 -26.23 -19.48
N TYR A 449 -3.66 -26.41 -18.17
CA TYR A 449 -4.95 -26.41 -17.47
C TYR A 449 -5.16 -25.14 -16.61
N ALA A 450 -4.43 -24.05 -16.91
CA ALA A 450 -4.41 -22.87 -16.05
C ALA A 450 -5.82 -22.30 -15.81
N VAL A 451 -6.65 -22.22 -16.85
CA VAL A 451 -8.01 -21.65 -16.76
C VAL A 451 -8.94 -22.57 -15.97
N GLU A 452 -8.89 -23.87 -16.24
CA GLU A 452 -9.72 -24.88 -15.58
C GLU A 452 -9.40 -24.97 -14.10
N MET A 453 -8.10 -24.97 -13.75
CA MET A 453 -7.63 -24.96 -12.38
C MET A 453 -8.06 -23.68 -11.64
N GLU A 454 -7.92 -22.50 -12.25
CA GLU A 454 -8.46 -21.26 -11.66
C GLU A 454 -9.98 -21.34 -11.44
N GLY A 455 -10.72 -21.92 -12.38
CA GLY A 455 -12.15 -22.14 -12.23
C GLY A 455 -12.50 -23.07 -11.07
N ALA A 456 -11.75 -24.15 -10.87
CA ALA A 456 -11.91 -25.06 -9.73
C ALA A 456 -11.61 -24.34 -8.40
N ARG A 457 -10.50 -23.58 -8.33
CA ARG A 457 -10.14 -22.75 -7.17
C ARG A 457 -11.24 -21.74 -6.84
N LEU A 458 -11.81 -21.07 -7.85
CA LEU A 458 -12.90 -20.12 -7.67
C LEU A 458 -14.17 -20.79 -7.14
N ARG A 459 -14.54 -21.96 -7.68
CA ARG A 459 -15.68 -22.74 -7.18
C ARG A 459 -15.52 -23.09 -5.70
N ASP A 460 -14.33 -23.51 -5.30
CA ASP A 460 -14.08 -23.90 -3.91
C ASP A 460 -14.00 -22.69 -2.97
N TYR A 461 -13.36 -21.60 -3.43
CA TYR A 461 -13.38 -20.32 -2.72
C TYR A 461 -14.82 -19.82 -2.52
N LYS A 462 -15.65 -19.89 -3.56
CA LYS A 462 -17.07 -19.54 -3.47
C LYS A 462 -17.79 -20.40 -2.44
N ARG A 463 -17.60 -21.72 -2.43
CA ARG A 463 -18.19 -22.60 -1.40
C ARG A 463 -17.77 -22.18 0.01
N ALA A 464 -16.49 -21.82 0.19
CA ALA A 464 -15.99 -21.33 1.48
C ALA A 464 -16.65 -19.99 1.86
N VAL A 465 -16.74 -19.04 0.93
CA VAL A 465 -17.41 -17.75 1.13
C VAL A 465 -18.91 -17.92 1.42
N ASP A 466 -19.59 -18.79 0.70
CA ASP A 466 -21.02 -19.08 0.87
C ASP A 466 -21.30 -19.67 2.26
N SER A 467 -20.36 -20.47 2.79
CA SER A 467 -20.43 -21.04 4.14
C SER A 467 -20.23 -20.02 5.27
N LEU A 468 -19.78 -18.80 4.97
CA LEU A 468 -19.64 -17.75 5.98
C LEU A 468 -21.03 -17.25 6.41
N GLY A 469 -21.20 -17.05 7.71
CA GLY A 469 -22.38 -16.42 8.32
C GLY A 469 -22.43 -14.89 8.18
N CYS A 470 -21.79 -14.31 7.16
CA CYS A 470 -21.69 -12.86 6.96
C CYS A 470 -22.68 -12.33 5.90
N SER A 471 -22.74 -11.00 5.75
CA SER A 471 -23.67 -10.33 4.83
C SER A 471 -23.35 -10.63 3.36
N PRO A 472 -24.36 -10.59 2.47
CA PRO A 472 -24.16 -10.71 1.02
C PRO A 472 -23.13 -9.73 0.46
N ASP A 473 -23.13 -8.48 0.94
CA ASP A 473 -22.18 -7.45 0.49
C ASP A 473 -20.72 -7.84 0.76
N LEU A 474 -20.43 -8.38 1.94
CA LEU A 474 -19.08 -8.85 2.27
C LEU A 474 -18.70 -10.06 1.40
N LYS A 475 -19.64 -10.97 1.13
CA LYS A 475 -19.39 -12.12 0.24
C LYS A 475 -19.05 -11.66 -1.18
N ASP A 476 -19.81 -10.72 -1.72
CA ASP A 476 -19.56 -10.12 -3.03
C ASP A 476 -18.20 -9.43 -3.10
N MET A 477 -17.81 -8.71 -2.04
CA MET A 477 -16.49 -8.09 -1.93
C MET A 477 -15.35 -9.11 -1.94
N LEU A 478 -15.48 -10.21 -1.18
CA LEU A 478 -14.48 -11.27 -1.14
C LEU A 478 -14.35 -11.96 -2.50
N MET A 479 -15.46 -12.25 -3.15
CA MET A 479 -15.47 -12.81 -4.51
C MET A 479 -14.83 -11.84 -5.52
N ALA A 480 -15.22 -10.56 -5.52
CA ALA A 480 -14.65 -9.55 -6.40
C ALA A 480 -13.14 -9.36 -6.19
N GLY A 481 -12.70 -9.32 -4.92
CA GLY A 481 -11.29 -9.32 -4.56
C GLY A 481 -10.54 -10.52 -5.11
N ARG A 482 -11.15 -11.72 -5.09
CA ARG A 482 -10.55 -12.94 -5.67
C ARG A 482 -10.37 -12.85 -7.18
N TYR A 483 -11.37 -12.33 -7.90
CA TYR A 483 -11.24 -12.12 -9.36
C TYR A 483 -10.19 -11.06 -9.70
N SER A 484 -10.16 -9.95 -8.96
CA SER A 484 -9.12 -8.92 -9.08
C SER A 484 -7.71 -9.50 -8.89
N GLN A 485 -7.53 -10.36 -7.88
CA GLN A 485 -6.26 -11.05 -7.65
C GLN A 485 -5.84 -11.95 -8.82
N ILE A 486 -6.78 -12.63 -9.48
CA ILE A 486 -6.47 -13.44 -10.66
C ILE A 486 -5.93 -12.56 -11.79
N ILE A 487 -6.59 -11.44 -12.08
CA ILE A 487 -6.17 -10.49 -13.12
C ILE A 487 -4.80 -9.91 -12.78
N SER A 488 -4.62 -9.40 -11.56
CA SER A 488 -3.37 -8.78 -11.11
C SER A 488 -2.19 -9.74 -11.05
N ARG A 489 -2.42 -10.99 -10.61
CA ARG A 489 -1.38 -12.03 -10.57
C ARG A 489 -0.97 -12.46 -11.98
N ASN A 490 -1.95 -12.69 -12.85
CA ASN A 490 -1.69 -13.19 -14.20
C ASN A 490 -1.25 -12.08 -15.15
N ARG A 491 -1.48 -10.81 -14.80
CA ARG A 491 -1.26 -9.64 -15.68
C ARG A 491 -1.97 -9.82 -17.02
N HIS A 492 -3.20 -10.31 -16.95
CA HIS A 492 -3.96 -10.76 -18.10
C HIS A 492 -5.45 -10.64 -17.82
N SER A 493 -6.24 -10.35 -18.85
CA SER A 493 -7.68 -10.33 -18.80
C SER A 493 -8.23 -11.72 -18.45
N LEU A 494 -9.37 -11.76 -17.73
CA LEU A 494 -10.07 -13.02 -17.44
C LEU A 494 -10.43 -13.78 -18.72
N ALA A 495 -10.18 -15.09 -18.74
CA ALA A 495 -10.69 -15.98 -19.77
C ALA A 495 -12.25 -15.96 -19.79
N PRO A 496 -12.89 -16.23 -20.94
CA PRO A 496 -14.36 -16.13 -21.08
C PRO A 496 -15.14 -16.90 -20.02
N SER A 497 -14.73 -18.14 -19.71
CA SER A 497 -15.37 -18.95 -18.68
C SER A 497 -15.26 -18.37 -17.26
N LEU A 498 -14.16 -17.68 -16.94
CA LEU A 498 -13.98 -17.01 -15.66
C LEU A 498 -14.78 -15.70 -15.60
N LEU A 499 -14.91 -15.00 -16.73
CA LEU A 499 -15.73 -13.80 -16.85
C LEU A 499 -17.22 -14.11 -16.65
N GLU A 500 -17.72 -15.21 -17.22
CA GLU A 500 -19.09 -15.68 -16.99
C GLU A 500 -19.33 -15.97 -15.50
N ARG A 501 -18.37 -16.63 -14.83
CA ARG A 501 -18.45 -16.88 -13.39
C ARG A 501 -18.43 -15.57 -12.59
N LEU A 502 -17.58 -14.59 -12.92
CA LEU A 502 -17.62 -13.27 -12.27
C LEU A 502 -19.02 -12.66 -12.32
N HIS A 503 -19.70 -12.75 -13.46
CA HIS A 503 -21.06 -12.23 -13.60
C HIS A 503 -22.08 -12.94 -12.72
N ALA A 504 -21.89 -14.24 -12.46
CA ALA A 504 -22.76 -15.07 -11.63
C ALA A 504 -22.44 -14.96 -10.12
N ASP A 505 -21.16 -14.86 -9.78
CA ASP A 505 -20.66 -14.97 -8.41
C ASP A 505 -20.71 -13.66 -7.63
N VAL A 506 -20.67 -12.51 -8.30
CA VAL A 506 -20.66 -11.18 -7.68
C VAL A 506 -21.97 -10.46 -7.98
N GLY A 507 -22.81 -10.26 -6.97
CA GLY A 507 -24.07 -9.51 -7.09
C GLY A 507 -23.87 -8.00 -7.12
N MET A 508 -22.95 -7.49 -6.30
CA MET A 508 -22.70 -6.06 -6.09
C MET A 508 -22.23 -5.35 -7.38
N PRO A 509 -23.00 -4.39 -7.92
CA PRO A 509 -22.65 -3.70 -9.16
C PRO A 509 -21.32 -2.95 -9.08
N ALA A 510 -21.05 -2.24 -7.98
CA ALA A 510 -19.81 -1.47 -7.82
C ALA A 510 -18.57 -2.37 -7.79
N ALA A 511 -18.61 -3.48 -7.05
CA ALA A 511 -17.50 -4.43 -7.00
C ALA A 511 -17.26 -5.09 -8.36
N LYS A 512 -18.34 -5.51 -9.04
CA LYS A 512 -18.27 -6.04 -10.41
C LYS A 512 -17.67 -5.02 -11.39
N ALA A 513 -18.10 -3.76 -11.34
CA ALA A 513 -17.58 -2.70 -12.19
C ALA A 513 -16.07 -2.48 -12.00
N ARG A 514 -15.57 -2.56 -10.76
CA ARG A 514 -14.13 -2.45 -10.47
C ARG A 514 -13.33 -3.59 -11.08
N VAL A 515 -13.78 -4.84 -10.92
CA VAL A 515 -13.12 -6.00 -11.55
C VAL A 515 -13.19 -5.92 -13.09
N MET A 516 -14.33 -5.49 -13.63
CA MET A 516 -14.49 -5.30 -15.07
C MET A 516 -13.57 -4.22 -15.63
N ALA A 517 -13.35 -3.11 -14.90
CA ALA A 517 -12.41 -2.08 -15.32
C ALA A 517 -10.98 -2.64 -15.45
N GLU A 518 -10.55 -3.47 -14.51
CA GLU A 518 -9.26 -4.18 -14.59
C GLU A 518 -9.21 -5.17 -15.77
N HIS A 519 -10.25 -5.99 -15.94
CA HIS A 519 -10.35 -6.92 -17.07
C HIS A 519 -10.25 -6.18 -18.42
N LEU A 520 -11.02 -5.11 -18.58
CA LEU A 520 -11.05 -4.32 -19.82
C LEU A 520 -9.72 -3.60 -20.05
N ARG A 521 -9.03 -3.17 -18.99
CA ARG A 521 -7.69 -2.57 -19.10
C ARG A 521 -6.69 -3.56 -19.70
N TYR A 522 -6.62 -4.79 -19.18
CA TYR A 522 -5.73 -5.81 -19.76
C TYR A 522 -6.19 -6.26 -21.14
N GLN A 523 -7.49 -6.38 -21.38
CA GLN A 523 -8.00 -6.70 -22.72
C GLN A 523 -7.63 -5.63 -23.75
N ALA A 524 -7.62 -4.35 -23.37
CA ALA A 524 -7.15 -3.27 -24.23
C ALA A 524 -5.63 -3.36 -24.47
N LEU A 525 -4.86 -3.68 -23.44
CA LEU A 525 -3.41 -3.88 -23.52
C LEU A 525 -3.03 -5.05 -24.44
N GLU A 526 -3.75 -6.17 -24.34
CA GLU A 526 -3.58 -7.38 -25.16
C GLU A 526 -3.89 -7.13 -26.65
N ARG A 527 -4.80 -6.19 -26.95
CA ARG A 527 -5.14 -5.78 -28.32
C ARG A 527 -4.20 -4.72 -28.88
N GLN A 528 -3.40 -4.09 -28.04
CA GLN A 528 -2.49 -3.04 -28.46
C GLN A 528 -1.30 -3.65 -29.21
N ASP A 529 -0.87 -3.00 -30.29
CA ASP A 529 0.38 -3.37 -30.95
C ASP A 529 1.55 -3.23 -29.98
N PHE A 530 2.38 -4.28 -29.92
CA PHE A 530 3.55 -4.30 -29.06
C PHE A 530 4.57 -3.26 -29.54
N LYS A 531 4.72 -2.18 -28.78
CA LYS A 531 5.67 -1.10 -29.09
C LYS A 531 7.10 -1.62 -29.07
N ASN A 532 7.86 -1.35 -30.13
CA ASN A 532 9.26 -1.77 -30.29
C ASN A 532 9.43 -3.28 -30.07
N ALA A 533 8.69 -4.12 -30.79
CA ALA A 533 8.77 -5.59 -30.67
C ALA A 533 10.20 -6.15 -30.82
N THR A 534 11.11 -5.43 -31.49
CA THR A 534 12.54 -5.75 -31.59
C THR A 534 13.30 -5.74 -30.27
N CYS A 535 12.73 -5.17 -29.20
CA CYS A 535 13.27 -5.27 -27.85
C CYS A 535 13.12 -6.68 -27.26
N LEU A 536 12.11 -7.45 -27.70
CA LEU A 536 11.94 -8.85 -27.32
C LEU A 536 12.95 -9.70 -28.09
N LYS A 537 13.88 -10.34 -27.38
CA LYS A 537 14.96 -11.09 -28.03
C LYS A 537 14.58 -12.56 -28.18
N SER A 538 14.86 -13.10 -29.37
CA SER A 538 14.73 -14.54 -29.64
C SER A 538 15.76 -15.33 -28.84
N ASN A 539 15.35 -16.50 -28.35
CA ASN A 539 16.23 -17.45 -27.67
C ASN A 539 16.99 -18.36 -28.65
N GLU A 540 16.66 -18.35 -29.95
CA GLU A 540 17.32 -19.18 -30.97
C GLU A 540 18.85 -19.03 -30.99
N PRO A 541 19.44 -17.81 -30.90
CA PRO A 541 20.90 -17.65 -30.87
C PRO A 541 21.57 -18.22 -29.62
N LEU A 542 20.78 -18.54 -28.59
CA LEU A 542 21.22 -19.11 -27.32
C LEU A 542 20.99 -20.63 -27.26
N ALA A 543 20.39 -21.22 -28.30
CA ALA A 543 20.03 -22.63 -28.32
C ALA A 543 21.26 -23.52 -28.08
N GLY A 544 21.13 -24.49 -27.18
CA GLY A 544 22.18 -25.45 -26.84
C GLY A 544 23.22 -24.97 -25.83
N ILE A 545 23.29 -23.67 -25.52
CA ILE A 545 24.19 -23.14 -24.48
C ILE A 545 23.61 -23.51 -23.11
N LYS A 546 24.44 -24.16 -22.27
CA LYS A 546 24.03 -24.62 -20.93
C LYS A 546 24.69 -23.85 -19.79
N GLU A 547 25.83 -23.22 -20.05
CA GLU A 547 26.62 -22.52 -19.03
C GLU A 547 26.18 -21.06 -18.89
N GLY A 548 25.87 -20.63 -17.66
CA GLY A 548 25.36 -19.29 -17.38
C GLY A 548 26.31 -18.16 -17.81
N LYS A 549 27.62 -18.37 -17.66
CA LYS A 549 28.64 -17.40 -18.11
C LYS A 549 28.64 -17.25 -19.63
N GLU A 550 28.48 -18.34 -20.37
CA GLU A 550 28.47 -18.33 -21.83
C GLU A 550 27.18 -17.71 -22.37
N LEU A 551 26.03 -18.04 -21.76
CA LEU A 551 24.75 -17.39 -22.05
C LEU A 551 24.85 -15.88 -21.87
N LEU A 552 25.38 -15.43 -20.74
CA LEU A 552 25.56 -14.00 -20.46
C LEU A 552 26.45 -13.34 -21.51
N ALA A 553 27.61 -13.93 -21.79
CA ALA A 553 28.55 -13.38 -22.77
C ALA A 553 27.92 -13.26 -24.16
N LYS A 554 27.07 -14.23 -24.55
CA LYS A 554 26.37 -14.22 -25.83
C LYS A 554 25.26 -13.18 -25.90
N MET A 555 24.47 -13.02 -24.82
CA MET A 555 23.42 -12.00 -24.75
C MET A 555 23.99 -10.58 -24.75
N THR A 556 25.18 -10.37 -24.18
CA THR A 556 25.77 -9.03 -24.03
C THR A 556 26.75 -8.67 -25.16
N GLU A 557 27.17 -9.64 -25.97
CA GLU A 557 28.03 -9.45 -27.15
C GLU A 557 27.56 -8.31 -28.09
N PRO A 558 26.27 -8.17 -28.43
CA PRO A 558 25.81 -7.08 -29.29
C PRO A 558 25.94 -5.67 -28.70
N TYR A 559 26.20 -5.56 -27.39
CA TYR A 559 26.20 -4.31 -26.63
C TYR A 559 27.59 -3.95 -26.09
N ARG A 560 28.66 -4.58 -26.58
CA ARG A 560 30.04 -4.14 -26.26
C ARG A 560 30.21 -2.68 -26.66
N GLY A 561 30.88 -1.91 -25.80
CA GLY A 561 31.01 -0.46 -25.92
C GLY A 561 29.98 0.32 -25.08
N HIS A 562 28.92 -0.32 -24.62
CA HIS A 562 27.89 0.28 -23.76
C HIS A 562 27.94 -0.31 -22.35
N TYR A 563 27.51 0.45 -21.34
CA TYR A 563 27.17 -0.15 -20.05
C TYR A 563 25.87 -0.95 -20.18
N VAL A 564 25.76 -2.09 -19.51
CA VAL A 564 24.52 -2.89 -19.49
C VAL A 564 24.05 -3.07 -18.06
N LEU A 565 22.88 -2.51 -17.73
CA LEU A 565 22.18 -2.81 -16.48
C LEU A 565 21.27 -4.01 -16.71
N ILE A 566 21.60 -5.13 -16.06
CA ILE A 566 20.78 -6.33 -16.06
C ILE A 566 19.82 -6.26 -14.87
N ASP A 567 18.53 -6.40 -15.15
CA ASP A 567 17.46 -6.54 -14.16
C ASP A 567 16.86 -7.96 -14.26
N VAL A 568 17.11 -8.78 -13.24
CA VAL A 568 16.53 -10.11 -13.12
C VAL A 568 15.23 -10.03 -12.31
N TRP A 569 14.10 -10.32 -12.97
CA TRP A 569 12.75 -10.09 -12.44
C TRP A 569 11.80 -11.26 -12.77
N GLY A 570 10.54 -11.19 -12.34
CA GLY A 570 9.50 -12.14 -12.75
C GLY A 570 8.08 -11.61 -12.53
N THR A 571 7.11 -12.08 -13.33
CA THR A 571 5.70 -11.60 -13.25
C THR A 571 5.02 -11.97 -11.93
N TRP A 572 5.51 -13.02 -11.28
CA TRP A 572 5.11 -13.49 -9.94
C TRP A 572 5.75 -12.68 -8.79
N CYS A 573 6.77 -11.86 -9.05
CA CYS A 573 7.52 -11.11 -8.04
C CYS A 573 6.91 -9.72 -7.81
N ALA A 574 6.24 -9.52 -6.67
CA ALA A 574 5.63 -8.22 -6.35
C ALA A 574 6.66 -7.07 -6.22
N PRO A 575 7.79 -7.22 -5.48
CA PRO A 575 8.81 -6.17 -5.38
C PRO A 575 9.44 -5.80 -6.73
N CYS A 576 9.56 -6.77 -7.65
CA CYS A 576 10.06 -6.52 -8.98
C CYS A 576 9.10 -5.61 -9.76
N LYS A 577 7.80 -5.92 -9.72
CA LYS A 577 6.77 -5.12 -10.42
C LYS A 577 6.66 -3.70 -9.86
N GLU A 578 6.85 -3.54 -8.55
CA GLU A 578 6.96 -2.22 -7.93
C GLU A 578 8.17 -1.45 -8.49
N ALA A 579 9.36 -2.05 -8.52
CA ALA A 579 10.53 -1.41 -9.11
C ALA A 579 10.33 -1.06 -10.60
N LEU A 580 9.76 -1.98 -11.39
CA LEU A 580 9.46 -1.76 -12.80
C LEU A 580 8.49 -0.59 -13.02
N SER A 581 7.54 -0.37 -12.09
CA SER A 581 6.60 0.76 -12.18
C SER A 581 7.27 2.14 -12.12
N HIS A 582 8.51 2.21 -11.65
CA HIS A 582 9.32 3.43 -11.60
C HIS A 582 10.31 3.58 -12.76
N SER A 583 10.25 2.70 -13.77
CA SER A 583 11.25 2.67 -14.87
C SER A 583 11.28 3.95 -15.70
N GLU A 584 10.17 4.69 -15.83
CA GLU A 584 10.19 5.97 -16.55
C GLU A 584 11.16 6.99 -15.91
N SER A 585 11.14 7.11 -14.58
CA SER A 585 12.07 7.97 -13.82
C SER A 585 13.51 7.50 -13.98
N LEU A 586 13.74 6.18 -13.88
CA LEU A 586 15.06 5.58 -14.11
C LEU A 586 15.63 5.97 -15.49
N TYR A 587 14.81 5.85 -16.54
CA TYR A 587 15.24 6.18 -17.90
C TYR A 587 15.52 7.67 -18.08
N GLU A 588 14.75 8.56 -17.44
CA GLU A 588 14.96 10.01 -17.52
C GLU A 588 16.25 10.43 -16.81
N THR A 589 16.49 9.94 -15.59
CA THR A 589 17.69 10.27 -14.83
C THR A 589 18.96 9.73 -15.48
N LEU A 590 18.89 8.54 -16.09
CA LEU A 590 20.06 7.90 -16.70
C LEU A 590 20.25 8.21 -18.19
N ALA A 591 19.36 9.00 -18.81
CA ALA A 591 19.47 9.42 -20.20
C ALA A 591 20.84 10.04 -20.60
N PRO A 592 21.58 10.73 -19.70
CA PRO A 592 22.92 11.25 -20.03
C PRO A 592 24.00 10.17 -20.21
N TYR A 593 23.77 8.94 -19.75
CA TYR A 593 24.75 7.86 -19.77
C TYR A 593 24.45 6.85 -20.88
N ASP A 594 25.49 6.32 -21.52
CA ASP A 594 25.35 5.33 -22.60
C ASP A 594 25.09 3.94 -22.02
N MET A 595 23.80 3.58 -21.92
CA MET A 595 23.33 2.40 -21.22
C MET A 595 22.31 1.58 -22.01
N ILE A 596 22.45 0.25 -21.91
CA ILE A 596 21.45 -0.74 -22.29
C ILE A 596 20.76 -1.28 -21.04
N PHE A 597 19.43 -1.31 -21.06
CA PHE A 597 18.61 -1.93 -20.01
C PHE A 597 18.23 -3.35 -20.45
N MET A 598 18.85 -4.36 -19.84
CA MET A 598 18.62 -5.77 -20.15
C MET A 598 17.74 -6.41 -19.08
N TYR A 599 16.52 -6.75 -19.44
CA TYR A 599 15.56 -7.38 -18.54
C TYR A 599 15.56 -8.89 -18.75
N LEU A 600 15.81 -9.65 -17.69
CA LEU A 600 15.81 -11.10 -17.68
C LEU A 600 14.64 -11.62 -16.84
N ALA A 601 13.56 -12.05 -17.50
CA ALA A 601 12.38 -12.56 -16.83
C ALA A 601 12.56 -14.04 -16.43
N SER A 602 12.31 -14.33 -15.16
CA SER A 602 12.40 -15.68 -14.58
C SER A 602 11.02 -16.31 -14.48
N ASN A 603 10.86 -17.49 -15.08
CA ASN A 603 9.66 -18.34 -15.02
C ASN A 603 8.35 -17.56 -15.25
N SER A 604 8.35 -16.69 -16.26
CA SER A 604 7.23 -15.78 -16.54
C SER A 604 6.45 -16.26 -17.76
N PRO A 605 5.13 -16.54 -17.63
CA PRO A 605 4.31 -16.91 -18.79
C PRO A 605 4.36 -15.84 -19.88
N GLU A 606 4.46 -16.26 -21.13
CA GLU A 606 4.71 -15.39 -22.29
C GLU A 606 3.79 -14.16 -22.35
N GLU A 607 2.47 -14.37 -22.26
CA GLU A 607 1.49 -13.27 -22.34
C GLU A 607 1.58 -12.34 -21.11
N SER A 608 1.79 -12.90 -19.92
CA SER A 608 1.98 -12.14 -18.68
C SER A 608 3.23 -11.26 -18.75
N TRP A 609 4.32 -11.82 -19.29
CA TRP A 609 5.59 -11.14 -19.49
C TRP A 609 5.45 -9.97 -20.47
N LYS A 610 4.84 -10.20 -21.64
CA LYS A 610 4.58 -9.16 -22.64
C LYS A 610 3.67 -8.06 -22.09
N ASN A 611 2.58 -8.42 -21.43
CA ASN A 611 1.67 -7.45 -20.83
C ASN A 611 2.38 -6.62 -19.76
N THR A 612 3.22 -7.22 -18.93
CA THR A 612 3.97 -6.47 -17.90
C THR A 612 4.96 -5.48 -18.53
N ILE A 613 5.65 -5.86 -19.61
CA ILE A 613 6.54 -4.96 -20.36
C ILE A 613 5.78 -3.76 -20.92
N GLN A 614 4.61 -3.99 -21.50
CA GLN A 614 3.79 -2.92 -22.07
C GLN A 614 3.18 -2.03 -20.98
N GLU A 615 2.67 -2.64 -19.90
CA GLU A 615 2.07 -1.95 -18.74
C GLU A 615 3.05 -0.95 -18.13
N TYR A 616 4.31 -1.35 -17.94
CA TYR A 616 5.36 -0.51 -17.38
C TYR A 616 6.23 0.19 -18.42
N ARG A 617 5.81 0.18 -19.70
CA ARG A 617 6.45 0.90 -20.82
C ARG A 617 7.95 0.62 -20.96
N LEU A 618 8.38 -0.63 -20.74
CA LEU A 618 9.79 -1.04 -20.83
C LEU A 618 10.24 -1.22 -22.30
N THR A 619 9.81 -0.35 -23.21
CA THR A 619 9.91 -0.53 -24.67
C THR A 619 10.80 0.50 -25.35
N ARG A 620 11.63 1.23 -24.60
CA ARG A 620 12.60 2.19 -25.17
C ARG A 620 13.60 1.49 -26.09
N GLU A 621 14.24 2.25 -26.97
CA GLU A 621 15.16 1.71 -28.00
C GLU A 621 16.35 0.96 -27.40
N ASN A 622 16.81 1.38 -26.22
CA ASN A 622 17.89 0.76 -25.46
C ASN A 622 17.43 -0.29 -24.43
N CYS A 623 16.16 -0.72 -24.48
CA CYS A 623 15.66 -1.83 -23.68
C CYS A 623 15.72 -3.14 -24.46
N VAL A 624 16.13 -4.22 -23.80
CA VAL A 624 16.17 -5.56 -24.38
C VAL A 624 15.66 -6.57 -23.37
N HIS A 625 14.84 -7.52 -23.81
CA HIS A 625 14.13 -8.44 -22.93
C HIS A 625 14.38 -9.89 -23.33
N TYR A 626 14.71 -10.73 -22.35
CA TYR A 626 14.85 -12.17 -22.49
C TYR A 626 13.90 -12.88 -21.54
N ASN A 627 13.21 -13.91 -22.04
CA ASN A 627 12.44 -14.87 -21.26
C ASN A 627 12.98 -16.26 -21.60
N LEU A 628 14.01 -16.69 -20.88
CA LEU A 628 14.79 -17.87 -21.23
C LEU A 628 14.06 -19.17 -20.87
N PRO A 629 14.35 -20.30 -21.56
CA PRO A 629 14.00 -21.61 -21.08
C PRO A 629 14.51 -21.82 -19.65
N ARG A 630 13.73 -22.55 -18.83
CA ARG A 630 13.97 -22.70 -17.39
C ARG A 630 15.40 -23.11 -17.03
N SER A 631 15.97 -24.09 -17.73
CA SER A 631 17.33 -24.59 -17.48
C SER A 631 18.40 -23.54 -17.77
N GLN A 632 18.23 -22.74 -18.81
CA GLN A 632 19.14 -21.64 -19.15
C GLN A 632 19.01 -20.48 -18.17
N GLN A 633 17.78 -20.15 -17.79
CA GLN A 633 17.49 -19.15 -16.77
C GLN A 633 18.18 -19.51 -15.43
N GLN A 634 18.02 -20.76 -14.98
CA GLN A 634 18.68 -21.28 -13.77
C GLN A 634 20.21 -21.22 -13.87
N ALA A 635 20.78 -21.53 -15.03
CA ALA A 635 22.23 -21.48 -15.22
C ALA A 635 22.79 -20.06 -15.03
N ILE A 636 22.09 -19.03 -15.53
CA ILE A 636 22.45 -17.63 -15.32
C ILE A 636 22.26 -17.21 -13.85
N GLU A 637 21.12 -17.56 -13.25
CA GLU A 637 20.84 -17.24 -11.84
C GLU A 637 21.91 -17.83 -10.91
N LYS A 638 22.34 -19.07 -11.18
CA LYS A 638 23.44 -19.74 -10.47
C LYS A 638 24.78 -19.03 -10.71
N TYR A 639 25.08 -18.62 -11.94
CA TYR A 639 26.30 -17.88 -12.26
C TYR A 639 26.36 -16.55 -11.49
N PHE A 640 25.24 -15.84 -11.38
CA PHE A 640 25.12 -14.61 -10.60
C PHE A 640 24.99 -14.82 -9.10
N ARG A 641 24.86 -16.07 -8.63
CA ARG A 641 24.60 -16.41 -7.22
C ARG A 641 23.39 -15.66 -6.67
N LEU A 642 22.29 -15.65 -7.44
CA LEU A 642 21.05 -15.00 -7.05
C LEU A 642 20.52 -15.59 -5.74
N ASN A 643 20.10 -14.73 -4.82
CA ASN A 643 19.50 -15.11 -3.55
C ASN A 643 18.22 -14.31 -3.24
N SER A 644 17.77 -13.46 -4.17
CA SER A 644 16.58 -12.63 -4.04
C SER A 644 16.19 -12.01 -5.38
N TYR A 645 14.96 -11.51 -5.47
CA TYR A 645 14.45 -10.77 -6.61
C TYR A 645 13.84 -9.44 -6.14
N PRO A 646 13.98 -8.33 -6.91
CA PRO A 646 14.81 -8.23 -8.11
C PRO A 646 16.31 -8.32 -7.77
N THR A 647 17.13 -8.72 -8.74
CA THR A 647 18.59 -8.66 -8.65
C THR A 647 19.16 -7.90 -9.83
N TYR A 648 20.08 -6.98 -9.56
CA TYR A 648 20.72 -6.15 -10.59
C TYR A 648 22.20 -6.50 -10.77
N ARG A 649 22.68 -6.44 -12.01
CA ARG A 649 24.11 -6.55 -12.34
C ARG A 649 24.48 -5.48 -13.35
N LEU A 650 25.61 -4.83 -13.13
CA LEU A 650 26.17 -3.87 -14.09
C LEU A 650 27.29 -4.54 -14.88
N ILE A 651 27.29 -4.34 -16.20
CA ILE A 651 28.34 -4.77 -17.10
C ILE A 651 29.03 -3.54 -17.69
N ASP A 652 30.36 -3.57 -17.69
CA ASP A 652 31.19 -2.51 -18.28
C ASP A 652 31.18 -2.56 -19.83
N PRO A 653 31.66 -1.51 -20.53
CA PRO A 653 31.77 -1.48 -21.98
C PRO A 653 32.64 -2.59 -22.58
N GLN A 654 33.59 -3.11 -21.80
CA GLN A 654 34.42 -4.25 -22.20
C GLN A 654 33.68 -5.57 -22.07
N GLY A 655 32.45 -5.55 -21.52
CA GLY A 655 31.49 -6.61 -21.28
C GLY A 655 31.87 -7.57 -20.14
N ASN A 656 32.50 -7.05 -19.09
CA ASN A 656 32.74 -7.75 -17.83
C ASN A 656 31.68 -7.38 -16.79
N VAL A 657 31.28 -8.35 -15.98
CA VAL A 657 30.40 -8.10 -14.82
C VAL A 657 31.17 -7.34 -13.76
N MET A 658 30.63 -6.20 -13.34
CA MET A 658 31.23 -5.35 -12.31
C MET A 658 30.85 -5.84 -10.92
N ASP A 659 31.81 -5.84 -9.99
CA ASP A 659 31.58 -6.12 -8.58
C ASP A 659 31.21 -4.84 -7.84
N THR A 660 30.01 -4.32 -8.14
CA THR A 660 29.46 -3.08 -7.56
C THR A 660 27.98 -3.26 -7.24
N ASP A 661 27.50 -2.53 -6.24
CA ASP A 661 26.08 -2.47 -5.93
C ASP A 661 25.39 -1.53 -6.93
N ALA A 662 24.67 -2.13 -7.86
CA ALA A 662 24.05 -1.45 -9.00
C ALA A 662 22.52 -1.43 -8.90
N ASP A 663 21.97 -1.26 -7.69
CA ASP A 663 20.53 -1.26 -7.47
C ASP A 663 19.86 0.08 -7.87
N PRO A 664 19.12 0.14 -9.00
CA PRO A 664 18.48 1.36 -9.47
C PRO A 664 17.31 1.81 -8.58
N ARG A 665 16.88 1.00 -7.61
CA ARG A 665 15.89 1.42 -6.60
C ARG A 665 16.45 2.52 -5.69
N ASN A 666 17.78 2.64 -5.60
CA ASN A 666 18.44 3.81 -5.02
C ASN A 666 19.00 4.71 -6.14
N LEU A 667 18.08 5.30 -6.91
CA LEU A 667 18.40 6.04 -8.12
C LEU A 667 19.48 7.14 -7.95
N PRO A 668 19.48 7.97 -6.88
CA PRO A 668 20.53 8.98 -6.70
C PRO A 668 21.93 8.39 -6.50
N GLU A 669 22.03 7.26 -5.79
CA GLU A 669 23.30 6.55 -5.60
C GLU A 669 23.76 5.90 -6.90
N PHE A 670 22.83 5.28 -7.62
CA PHE A 670 23.12 4.65 -8.89
C PHE A 670 23.56 5.67 -9.95
N GLU A 671 22.91 6.83 -10.03
CA GLU A 671 23.33 7.93 -10.91
C GLU A 671 24.74 8.43 -10.54
N ARG A 672 25.05 8.53 -9.25
CA ARG A 672 26.40 8.89 -8.78
C ARG A 672 27.45 7.87 -9.23
N LEU A 673 27.15 6.58 -9.14
CA LEU A 673 28.02 5.51 -9.65
C LEU A 673 28.23 5.68 -11.16
N MET A 674 27.17 5.88 -11.94
CA MET A 674 27.28 6.04 -13.39
C MET A 674 28.10 7.27 -13.79
N ARG A 675 27.95 8.39 -13.07
CA ARG A 675 28.79 9.57 -13.27
C ARG A 675 30.27 9.26 -13.05
N GLN A 676 30.62 8.60 -11.95
CA GLN A 676 32.00 8.24 -11.64
C GLN A 676 32.63 7.28 -12.66
N LEU A 677 31.82 6.42 -13.27
CA LEU A 677 32.28 5.47 -14.29
C LEU A 677 32.42 6.12 -15.67
N SER A 678 31.69 7.22 -15.91
CA SER A 678 31.67 7.93 -17.20
C SER A 678 32.66 9.10 -17.26
N GLU A 679 33.26 9.47 -16.12
CA GLU A 679 34.41 10.39 -16.00
C GLU A 679 35.72 9.65 -16.29
#